data_AF-A0A9P1PBM7-F1
#
_entry.id   AF-A0A9P1PBM7-F1
#
_cell.length_a   1.000
_cell.length_b   1.000
_cell.length_c   1.000
_cell.angle_alpha   90.00
_cell.angle_beta   90.00
_cell.angle_gamma   90.00
#
_symmetry.space_group_name_H-M   'P 1'
#
loop_
_entity.id
_entity.type
_entity.pdbx_description
1 polymer ?
#
loop_
_entity_poly.entity_id
_entity_poly.type
_entity_poly.pdbx_seq_one_letter_code
_entity_poly.pdbx_strand_id
1 'polypeptide(L)'
;MYFKIAFGNVKKSFKDYSIYFFTLTLAVSVFYSFNSIESQKALLELNKSTASYIDTLSDLIGVLSIFVSVILGSLILYANNFLIKKRKKELGIYMTLGMGKSKISTILVLETIIVGIASLISGMLIGFIISQGLSAFTSNLFDINMSEYKFMISTSAIMKTIIYFGIIFLLVMIFNSVVISKYKIIDLLTANHKNESIKLKNPLVYLITFILCILTLGFSYKFVIDVGLDIKNPKFIVSIVFGIIGTVLFFYSLAGSLLYIVKKNKNIYFKDLNIFIVKQLNSKINTNFISVSVICLMLFLTIGILSTGISFKNALESSLKNTTPFDASAIMYVTKGEKIQSIKDALDALDFKFDKSDAYVYYDIYNSNLTPNDIFEKDITKSDRKILNTIVKQNIEFIKISDYNNIRKLEDKNPVDLENHKVILMSNNNTILNIVDKFLKRNNDLKINGKNYIIQNKKALTEALHSTGLADNFLTLVVEDNLTNNLPIQSSNLNINFKDDYKNSEEKFSKLFKKYKDNKLSYDKFGFINGSTKEEIYANNKGSVTIILFSVIYLGIVFLISSMAVLALQQLSEASESIDRYKALKKIGANDKMINKSIFVQTLIYFSLPVSLAFIHSIIGIKVVSEFIAMYDKPDIGGSSLMTAIIFLIIYIGYFYATYTGYKNIVKSS
;
A
#
# COMPACT_ATOMS: atom_id res chain seq x y z
N MET A 1 45.70 -5.16 -19.71
CA MET A 1 45.09 -4.85 -21.04
C MET A 1 43.57 -4.70 -20.96
N TYR A 2 42.81 -5.74 -20.56
CA TYR A 2 41.34 -5.72 -20.56
C TYR A 2 40.70 -4.63 -19.69
N PHE A 3 41.26 -4.35 -18.50
CA PHE A 3 40.79 -3.25 -17.64
C PHE A 3 40.92 -1.88 -18.32
N LYS A 4 42.02 -1.62 -19.03
CA LYS A 4 42.24 -0.38 -19.78
C LYS A 4 41.23 -0.22 -20.93
N ILE A 5 40.87 -1.33 -21.59
CA ILE A 5 39.83 -1.37 -22.63
C ILE A 5 38.46 -1.10 -22.00
N ALA A 6 38.10 -1.80 -20.92
CA ALA A 6 36.84 -1.62 -20.21
C ALA A 6 36.65 -0.17 -19.73
N PHE A 7 37.66 0.40 -19.07
CA PHE A 7 37.62 1.79 -18.63
C PHE A 7 37.53 2.78 -19.80
N GLY A 8 38.29 2.53 -20.88
CA GLY A 8 38.23 3.31 -22.11
C GLY A 8 36.84 3.27 -22.76
N ASN A 9 36.19 2.11 -22.76
CA ASN A 9 34.85 1.91 -23.30
C ASN A 9 33.79 2.64 -22.48
N VAL A 10 33.81 2.52 -21.14
CA VAL A 10 32.89 3.26 -20.26
C VAL A 10 33.03 4.77 -20.47
N LYS A 11 34.27 5.27 -20.57
CA LYS A 11 34.53 6.71 -20.80
C LYS A 11 34.07 7.16 -22.19
N LYS A 12 34.39 6.41 -23.24
CA LYS A 12 34.10 6.77 -24.64
C LYS A 12 32.61 6.64 -24.97
N SER A 13 31.94 5.66 -24.38
CA SER A 13 30.51 5.38 -24.59
C SER A 13 29.66 5.87 -23.41
N PHE A 14 30.10 6.91 -22.69
CA PHE A 14 29.41 7.42 -21.50
C PHE A 14 27.95 7.77 -21.76
N LYS A 15 27.61 8.32 -22.93
CA LYS A 15 26.22 8.61 -23.32
C LYS A 15 25.34 7.34 -23.32
N ASP A 16 25.89 6.22 -23.72
CA ASP A 16 25.18 4.94 -23.80
C ASP A 16 25.06 4.31 -22.41
N TYR A 17 26.10 4.45 -21.58
CA TYR A 17 26.14 4.01 -20.19
C TYR A 17 25.34 4.89 -19.23
N SER A 18 25.07 6.15 -19.58
CA SER A 18 24.45 7.13 -18.68
C SER A 18 23.08 6.69 -18.17
N ILE A 19 22.25 6.08 -19.03
CA ILE A 19 20.90 5.64 -18.66
C ILE A 19 20.98 4.44 -17.71
N TYR A 20 21.89 3.50 -17.97
CA TYR A 20 22.14 2.37 -17.09
C TYR A 20 22.68 2.83 -15.73
N PHE A 21 23.73 3.66 -15.74
CA PHE A 21 24.32 4.25 -14.55
C PHE A 21 23.27 4.98 -13.70
N PHE A 22 22.46 5.85 -14.30
CA PHE A 22 21.41 6.58 -13.59
C PHE A 22 20.37 5.64 -12.96
N THR A 23 19.98 4.58 -13.67
CA THR A 23 19.04 3.57 -13.15
C THR A 23 19.62 2.86 -11.92
N LEU A 24 20.90 2.49 -11.96
CA LEU A 24 21.58 1.85 -10.83
C LEU A 24 21.74 2.81 -9.66
N THR A 25 22.25 4.02 -9.90
CA THR A 25 22.43 5.06 -8.88
C THR A 25 21.11 5.34 -8.16
N LEU A 26 20.02 5.46 -8.92
CA LEU A 26 18.70 5.68 -8.36
C LEU A 26 18.20 4.47 -7.56
N ALA A 27 18.36 3.25 -8.06
CA ALA A 27 17.99 2.03 -7.34
C ALA A 27 18.73 1.92 -6.00
N VAL A 28 20.05 2.14 -6.01
CA VAL A 28 20.90 2.17 -4.80
C VAL A 28 20.42 3.27 -3.86
N SER A 29 20.16 4.48 -4.37
CA SER A 29 19.75 5.61 -3.54
C SER A 29 18.45 5.35 -2.80
N VAL A 30 17.41 4.84 -3.47
CA VAL A 30 16.11 4.56 -2.85
C VAL A 30 16.24 3.43 -1.83
N PHE A 31 16.97 2.36 -2.17
CA PHE A 31 17.18 1.23 -1.28
C PHE A 31 17.93 1.62 -0.01
N TYR A 32 19.04 2.36 -0.16
CA TYR A 32 19.82 2.87 0.96
C TYR A 32 18.97 3.81 1.82
N SER A 33 18.28 4.78 1.19
CA SER A 33 17.54 5.82 1.91
C SER A 33 16.52 5.23 2.86
N PHE A 34 15.86 4.15 2.42
CA PHE A 34 14.85 3.49 3.20
C PHE A 34 15.42 2.63 4.33
N ASN A 35 16.43 1.80 4.03
CA ASN A 35 17.08 0.96 5.04
C ASN A 35 17.82 1.78 6.11
N SER A 36 18.22 3.03 5.79
CA SER A 36 18.86 3.94 6.74
C SER A 36 17.97 4.32 7.93
N ILE A 37 16.66 4.31 7.72
CA ILE A 37 15.68 4.80 8.69
C ILE A 37 15.56 3.88 9.92
N GLU A 38 15.83 2.58 9.76
CA GLU A 38 15.92 1.61 10.87
C GLU A 38 16.91 2.09 11.94
N SER A 39 18.11 2.49 11.52
CA SER A 39 19.13 2.97 12.46
C SER A 39 18.82 4.34 13.07
N GLN A 40 18.13 5.21 12.33
CA GLN A 40 17.75 6.54 12.84
C GLN A 40 16.65 6.43 13.91
N LYS A 41 15.84 5.35 13.87
CA LYS A 41 14.82 5.04 14.87
C LYS A 41 15.37 4.40 16.15
N ALA A 42 16.59 3.87 16.16
CA ALA A 42 17.23 3.38 17.39
C ALA A 42 17.39 4.50 18.46
N LEU A 43 17.37 5.78 18.06
CA LEU A 43 17.30 6.92 19.00
C LEU A 43 15.96 6.98 19.78
N LEU A 44 14.89 6.36 19.27
CA LEU A 44 13.57 6.32 19.91
C LEU A 44 13.45 5.24 21.00
N GLU A 45 14.45 4.35 21.13
CA GLU A 45 14.49 3.31 22.17
C GLU A 45 14.53 3.86 23.60
N LEU A 46 14.65 5.17 23.78
CA LEU A 46 14.61 5.83 25.09
C LEU A 46 13.24 5.72 25.78
N ASN A 47 12.15 5.39 25.07
CA ASN A 47 10.85 5.05 25.67
C ASN A 47 10.60 3.53 25.61
N LYS A 48 10.71 2.86 26.77
CA LYS A 48 10.54 1.40 26.94
C LYS A 48 9.18 0.85 26.48
N SER A 49 8.15 1.68 26.34
CA SER A 49 6.83 1.30 25.80
C SER A 49 6.83 1.15 24.27
N THR A 50 7.81 1.72 23.58
CA THR A 50 7.89 1.76 22.10
C THR A 50 8.75 0.65 21.49
N ALA A 51 9.52 -0.09 22.30
CA ALA A 51 10.49 -1.09 21.83
C ALA A 51 9.86 -2.20 20.96
N SER A 52 8.69 -2.73 21.36
CA SER A 52 8.00 -3.79 20.60
C SER A 52 7.55 -3.35 19.20
N TYR A 53 7.21 -2.06 19.02
CA TYR A 53 6.84 -1.51 17.72
C TYR A 53 8.07 -1.28 16.84
N ILE A 54 9.22 -0.94 17.45
CA ILE A 54 10.49 -0.79 16.73
C ILE A 54 10.92 -2.14 16.14
N ASP A 55 10.82 -3.22 16.92
CA ASP A 55 11.12 -4.58 16.43
C ASP A 55 10.20 -4.99 15.27
N THR A 56 8.88 -4.82 15.45
CA THR A 56 7.88 -5.12 14.40
C THR A 56 8.14 -4.31 13.12
N LEU A 57 8.50 -3.03 13.28
CA LEU A 57 8.84 -2.16 12.17
C LEU A 57 10.13 -2.62 11.47
N SER A 58 11.14 -3.05 12.24
CA SER A 58 12.41 -3.56 11.71
C SER A 58 12.22 -4.85 10.90
N ASP A 59 11.45 -5.80 11.43
CA ASP A 59 11.09 -7.04 10.74
C ASP A 59 10.38 -6.76 9.41
N LEU A 60 9.41 -5.85 9.45
CA LEU A 60 8.68 -5.43 8.27
C LEU A 60 9.61 -4.75 7.24
N ILE A 61 10.53 -3.88 7.66
CA ILE A 61 11.56 -3.31 6.77
C ILE A 61 12.39 -4.42 6.13
N GLY A 62 12.81 -5.43 6.90
CA GLY A 62 13.57 -6.57 6.39
C GLY A 62 12.84 -7.29 5.25
N VAL A 63 11.57 -7.64 5.46
CA VAL A 63 10.73 -8.30 4.44
C VAL A 63 10.55 -7.40 3.21
N LEU A 64 10.25 -6.12 3.41
CA LEU A 64 10.08 -5.17 2.30
C LEU A 64 11.39 -4.96 1.53
N SER A 65 12.54 -4.95 2.19
CA SER A 65 13.85 -4.81 1.55
C SER A 65 14.17 -6.01 0.65
N ILE A 66 13.88 -7.25 1.09
CA ILE A 66 14.01 -8.44 0.24
C ILE A 66 13.13 -8.28 -0.99
N PHE A 67 11.85 -7.96 -0.80
CA PHE A 67 10.90 -7.80 -1.89
C PHE A 67 11.32 -6.70 -2.90
N VAL A 68 11.72 -5.54 -2.41
CA VAL A 68 12.21 -4.42 -3.24
C VAL A 68 13.50 -4.78 -3.98
N SER A 69 14.41 -5.53 -3.35
CA SER A 69 15.65 -5.96 -4.01
C SER A 69 15.39 -6.82 -5.25
N VAL A 70 14.33 -7.64 -5.24
CA VAL A 70 13.92 -8.46 -6.41
C VAL A 70 13.42 -7.56 -7.55
N ILE A 71 12.64 -6.54 -7.23
CA ILE A 71 12.14 -5.56 -8.21
C ILE A 71 13.31 -4.78 -8.81
N LEU A 72 14.18 -4.22 -7.97
CA LEU A 72 15.35 -3.46 -8.41
C LEU A 72 16.35 -4.33 -9.17
N GLY A 73 16.56 -5.58 -8.75
CA GLY A 73 17.38 -6.56 -9.47
C GLY A 73 16.84 -6.85 -10.86
N SER A 74 15.52 -7.01 -10.99
CA SER A 74 14.85 -7.19 -12.28
C SER A 74 15.00 -5.96 -13.18
N LEU A 75 14.86 -4.75 -12.62
CA LEU A 75 15.10 -3.48 -13.31
C LEU A 75 16.55 -3.37 -13.81
N ILE A 76 17.53 -3.72 -12.97
CA ILE A 76 18.95 -3.68 -13.30
C ILE A 76 19.28 -4.69 -14.41
N LEU A 77 18.76 -5.92 -14.31
CA LEU A 77 18.91 -6.93 -15.37
C LEU A 77 18.35 -6.44 -16.71
N TYR A 78 17.19 -5.78 -16.67
CA TYR A 78 16.58 -5.19 -17.86
C TYR A 78 17.46 -4.09 -18.46
N ALA A 79 17.93 -3.15 -17.63
CA ALA A 79 18.78 -2.04 -18.04
C ALA A 79 20.14 -2.53 -18.59
N ASN A 80 20.69 -3.60 -18.03
CA ASN A 80 21.92 -4.21 -18.51
C ASN A 80 21.72 -4.93 -19.87
N ASN A 81 20.60 -5.64 -20.06
CA ASN A 81 20.28 -6.24 -21.36
C ASN A 81 20.15 -5.16 -22.46
N PHE A 82 19.61 -3.98 -22.11
CA PHE A 82 19.58 -2.84 -23.01
C PHE A 82 20.98 -2.39 -23.45
N LEU A 83 21.94 -2.24 -22.52
CA LEU A 83 23.33 -1.89 -22.88
C LEU A 83 23.96 -2.92 -23.83
N ILE A 84 23.77 -4.21 -23.56
CA ILE A 84 24.32 -5.28 -24.40
C ILE A 84 23.73 -5.22 -25.81
N LYS A 85 22.41 -5.00 -25.93
CA LYS A 85 21.76 -4.85 -27.25
C LYS A 85 22.37 -3.72 -28.06
N LYS A 86 22.63 -2.56 -27.44
CA LYS A 86 23.20 -1.39 -28.10
C LYS A 86 24.63 -1.63 -28.61
N ARG A 87 25.37 -2.53 -27.96
CA ARG A 87 26.78 -2.81 -28.28
C ARG A 87 27.00 -4.06 -29.11
N LYS A 88 25.95 -4.72 -29.60
CA LYS A 88 26.09 -5.95 -30.41
C LYS A 88 27.05 -5.79 -31.60
N LYS A 89 26.98 -4.67 -32.32
CA LYS A 89 27.88 -4.40 -33.47
C LYS A 89 29.35 -4.25 -33.03
N GLU A 90 29.60 -3.56 -31.92
CA GLU A 90 30.94 -3.42 -31.32
C GLU A 90 31.51 -4.79 -30.91
N LEU A 91 30.71 -5.60 -30.22
CA LEU A 91 31.09 -6.96 -29.82
C LEU A 91 31.34 -7.86 -31.03
N GLY A 92 30.55 -7.72 -32.09
CA GLY A 92 30.75 -8.41 -33.37
C GLY A 92 32.08 -8.06 -34.03
N ILE A 93 32.46 -6.77 -34.05
CA ILE A 93 33.77 -6.32 -34.56
C ILE A 93 34.91 -6.94 -33.76
N TYR A 94 34.82 -6.99 -32.43
CA TYR A 94 35.84 -7.65 -31.61
C TYR A 94 35.98 -9.14 -31.95
N MET A 95 34.88 -9.84 -32.19
CA MET A 95 34.94 -11.25 -32.60
C MET A 95 35.56 -11.42 -33.99
N THR A 96 35.26 -10.53 -34.95
CA THR A 96 35.88 -10.59 -36.29
C THR A 96 37.37 -10.31 -36.28
N LEU A 97 37.85 -9.51 -35.32
CA LEU A 97 39.27 -9.26 -35.09
C LEU A 97 39.97 -10.39 -34.31
N GLY A 98 39.31 -11.55 -34.12
CA GLY A 98 39.90 -12.74 -33.50
C GLY A 98 39.74 -12.83 -31.99
N MET A 99 38.98 -11.92 -31.35
CA MET A 99 38.80 -11.94 -29.90
C MET A 99 37.78 -13.02 -29.50
N GLY A 100 38.23 -14.01 -28.71
CA GLY A 100 37.37 -15.10 -28.24
C GLY A 100 36.24 -14.65 -27.32
N LYS A 101 35.14 -15.42 -27.28
CA LYS A 101 33.91 -15.12 -26.50
C LYS A 101 34.19 -14.88 -25.00
N SER A 102 35.08 -15.69 -24.41
CA SER A 102 35.46 -15.56 -23.00
C SER A 102 36.13 -14.20 -22.71
N LYS A 103 37.02 -13.74 -23.59
CA LYS A 103 37.70 -12.44 -23.46
C LYS A 103 36.71 -11.27 -23.55
N ILE A 104 35.73 -11.36 -24.46
CA ILE A 104 34.64 -10.38 -24.55
C ILE A 104 33.79 -10.35 -23.28
N SER A 105 33.47 -11.54 -22.76
CA SER A 105 32.75 -11.68 -21.48
C SER A 105 33.49 -11.00 -20.34
N THR A 106 34.80 -11.21 -20.22
CA THR A 106 35.63 -10.55 -19.20
C THR A 106 35.59 -9.03 -19.31
N ILE A 107 35.63 -8.46 -20.52
CA ILE A 107 35.52 -7.01 -20.71
C ILE A 107 34.16 -6.50 -20.22
N LEU A 108 33.06 -7.15 -20.60
CA LEU A 108 31.71 -6.74 -20.19
C LEU A 108 31.50 -6.86 -18.67
N VAL A 109 32.07 -7.90 -18.05
CA VAL A 109 32.08 -8.06 -16.59
C VAL A 109 32.85 -6.91 -15.92
N LEU A 110 34.05 -6.57 -16.42
CA LEU A 110 34.84 -5.45 -15.87
C LEU A 110 34.12 -4.10 -16.03
N GLU A 111 33.47 -3.85 -17.16
CA GLU A 111 32.67 -2.64 -17.37
C GLU A 111 31.49 -2.59 -16.40
N THR A 112 30.81 -3.72 -16.18
CA THR A 112 29.71 -3.84 -15.21
C THR A 112 30.20 -3.56 -13.79
N ILE A 113 31.39 -4.04 -13.42
CA ILE A 113 32.01 -3.76 -12.12
C ILE A 113 32.32 -2.27 -11.97
N ILE A 114 32.95 -1.64 -12.97
CA ILE A 114 33.31 -0.21 -12.94
C ILE A 114 32.05 0.64 -12.75
N VAL A 115 31.03 0.41 -13.57
CA VAL A 115 29.77 1.16 -13.52
C VAL A 115 29.00 0.83 -12.24
N GLY A 116 29.00 -0.43 -11.81
CA GLY A 116 28.40 -0.89 -10.56
C GLY A 116 28.99 -0.19 -9.34
N ILE A 117 30.31 -0.16 -9.19
CA ILE A 117 30.99 0.53 -8.09
C ILE A 117 30.70 2.04 -8.12
N ALA A 118 30.82 2.68 -9.28
CA ALA A 118 30.53 4.10 -9.41
C ALA A 118 29.07 4.43 -9.06
N SER A 119 28.14 3.58 -9.48
CA SER A 119 26.71 3.74 -9.19
C SER A 119 26.38 3.48 -7.71
N LEU A 120 27.09 2.54 -7.07
CA LEU A 120 26.95 2.23 -5.66
C LEU A 120 27.43 3.40 -4.80
N ILE A 121 28.60 3.97 -5.10
CA ILE A 121 29.13 5.15 -4.40
C ILE A 121 28.20 6.36 -4.59
N SER A 122 27.89 6.72 -5.84
CA SER A 122 27.01 7.87 -6.12
C SER A 122 25.60 7.68 -5.57
N GLY A 123 25.06 6.46 -5.64
CA GLY A 123 23.74 6.11 -5.15
C GLY A 123 23.67 6.18 -3.63
N MET A 124 24.69 5.72 -2.91
CA MET A 124 24.75 5.87 -1.44
C MET A 124 24.89 7.34 -1.04
N LEU A 125 25.67 8.15 -1.76
CA LEU A 125 25.78 9.59 -1.48
C LEU A 125 24.44 10.31 -1.67
N ILE A 126 23.74 10.07 -2.78
CA ILE A 126 22.42 10.65 -3.04
C ILE A 126 21.40 10.09 -2.03
N GLY A 127 21.47 8.79 -1.75
CA GLY A 127 20.60 8.11 -0.79
C GLY A 127 20.78 8.65 0.63
N PHE A 128 22.00 9.03 1.00
CA PHE A 128 22.26 9.69 2.28
C PHE A 128 21.56 11.04 2.38
N ILE A 129 21.53 11.84 1.32
CA ILE A 129 20.80 13.11 1.28
C ILE A 129 19.29 12.86 1.37
N ILE A 130 18.77 11.92 0.58
CA ILE A 130 17.35 11.56 0.60
C ILE A 130 16.94 11.01 1.97
N SER A 131 17.79 10.22 2.63
CA SER A 131 17.49 9.68 3.97
C SER A 131 17.32 10.77 5.01
N GLN A 132 18.00 11.93 4.88
CA GLN A 132 17.78 13.05 5.79
C GLN A 132 16.38 13.64 5.63
N GLY A 133 15.92 13.80 4.38
CA GLY A 133 14.56 14.26 4.10
C GLY A 133 13.50 13.29 4.63
N LEU A 134 13.71 11.98 4.43
CA LEU A 134 12.83 10.95 4.98
C LEU A 134 12.85 10.91 6.50
N SER A 135 14.01 11.19 7.13
CA SER A 135 14.14 11.25 8.58
C SER A 135 13.35 12.42 9.17
N ALA A 136 13.49 13.63 8.60
CA ALA A 136 12.71 14.80 8.99
C ALA A 136 11.20 14.60 8.80
N PHE A 137 10.82 13.91 7.72
CA PHE A 137 9.43 13.50 7.52
C PHE A 137 8.97 12.50 8.61
N THR A 138 9.82 11.54 8.96
CA THR A 138 9.52 10.53 9.98
C THR A 138 9.42 11.14 11.38
N SER A 139 10.30 12.09 11.74
CA SER A 139 10.26 12.73 13.06
C SER A 139 9.01 13.59 13.26
N ASN A 140 8.55 14.29 12.23
CA ASN A 140 7.24 14.96 12.23
C ASN A 140 6.09 13.96 12.44
N LEU A 141 6.22 12.72 11.94
CA LEU A 141 5.24 11.67 12.14
C LEU A 141 5.24 11.16 13.59
N PHE A 142 6.38 11.24 14.29
CA PHE A 142 6.52 10.82 15.68
C PHE A 142 6.39 11.96 16.72
N ASP A 143 6.15 13.21 16.31
CA ASP A 143 6.18 14.42 17.19
C ASP A 143 7.43 14.48 18.09
N ILE A 144 8.57 14.05 17.57
CA ILE A 144 9.84 14.13 18.30
C ILE A 144 10.33 15.56 18.20
N ASN A 145 10.67 16.18 19.32
CA ASN A 145 11.30 17.49 19.33
C ASN A 145 12.58 17.46 18.49
N MET A 146 12.59 18.25 17.40
CA MET A 146 13.70 18.35 16.44
C MET A 146 15.01 18.83 17.07
N SER A 147 14.99 19.30 18.32
CA SER A 147 16.16 19.72 19.09
C SER A 147 17.16 18.59 19.38
N GLU A 148 16.75 17.32 19.27
CA GLU A 148 17.62 16.15 19.47
C GLU A 148 18.06 15.48 18.14
N TYR A 149 17.67 16.04 16.99
CA TYR A 149 17.99 15.46 15.69
C TYR A 149 19.50 15.53 15.40
N LYS A 150 20.15 14.36 15.31
CA LYS A 150 21.55 14.24 14.88
C LYS A 150 21.61 13.56 13.52
N PHE A 151 22.37 14.15 12.60
CA PHE A 151 22.71 13.51 11.32
C PHE A 151 23.44 12.19 11.59
N MET A 152 22.82 11.07 11.26
CA MET A 152 23.41 9.76 11.47
C MET A 152 23.50 8.97 10.17
N ILE A 153 24.68 8.40 9.94
CA ILE A 153 24.93 7.49 8.83
C ILE A 153 24.65 6.07 9.32
N SER A 154 23.75 5.37 8.64
CA SER A 154 23.40 4.00 8.97
C SER A 154 24.45 3.00 8.47
N THR A 155 25.32 2.52 9.36
CA THR A 155 26.28 1.45 8.99
C THR A 155 25.57 0.16 8.58
N SER A 156 24.45 -0.17 9.23
CA SER A 156 23.60 -1.32 8.86
C SER A 156 23.04 -1.19 7.43
N ALA A 157 22.52 -0.01 7.06
CA ALA A 157 21.99 0.20 5.71
C ALA A 157 23.08 0.21 4.65
N ILE A 158 24.28 0.73 4.94
CA ILE A 158 25.44 0.61 4.05
C ILE A 158 25.73 -0.87 3.77
N MET A 159 25.83 -1.69 4.82
CA MET A 159 26.12 -3.11 4.69
C MET A 159 25.03 -3.86 3.92
N LYS A 160 23.76 -3.64 4.25
CA LYS A 160 22.62 -4.20 3.49
C LYS A 160 22.75 -3.79 2.02
N THR A 161 22.93 -2.51 1.72
CA THR A 161 23.04 -2.01 0.33
C THR A 161 24.19 -2.70 -0.42
N ILE A 162 25.37 -2.82 0.18
CA ILE A 162 26.52 -3.49 -0.43
C ILE A 162 26.22 -4.97 -0.71
N ILE A 163 25.62 -5.70 0.24
CA ILE A 163 25.31 -7.13 0.09
C ILE A 163 24.26 -7.34 -1.01
N TYR A 164 23.11 -6.66 -0.92
CA TYR A 164 22.02 -6.84 -1.88
C TYR A 164 22.44 -6.46 -3.30
N PHE A 165 23.11 -5.31 -3.48
CA PHE A 165 23.61 -4.92 -4.81
C PHE A 165 24.80 -5.75 -5.27
N GLY A 166 25.62 -6.27 -4.35
CA GLY A 166 26.67 -7.25 -4.65
C GLY A 166 26.09 -8.53 -5.25
N ILE A 167 25.03 -9.08 -4.65
CA ILE A 167 24.31 -10.25 -5.18
C ILE A 167 23.70 -9.92 -6.55
N ILE A 168 23.03 -8.77 -6.69
CA ILE A 168 22.44 -8.34 -7.96
C ILE A 168 23.51 -8.21 -9.05
N PHE A 169 24.64 -7.57 -8.77
CA PHE A 169 25.72 -7.42 -9.74
C PHE A 169 26.36 -8.76 -10.09
N LEU A 170 26.51 -9.68 -9.14
CA LEU A 170 26.96 -11.03 -9.40
C LEU A 170 26.01 -11.75 -10.37
N LEU A 171 24.70 -11.67 -10.14
CA LEU A 171 23.69 -12.22 -11.04
C LEU A 171 23.80 -11.60 -12.43
N VAL A 172 23.92 -10.27 -12.53
CA VAL A 172 24.11 -9.56 -13.81
C VAL A 172 25.36 -10.05 -14.55
N MET A 173 26.48 -10.24 -13.85
CA MET A 173 27.73 -10.74 -14.43
C MET A 173 27.58 -12.19 -14.97
N ILE A 174 26.87 -13.06 -14.24
CA ILE A 174 26.54 -14.41 -14.70
C ILE A 174 25.68 -14.34 -15.97
N PHE A 175 24.62 -13.54 -15.95
CA PHE A 175 23.74 -13.34 -17.11
C PHE A 175 24.51 -12.81 -18.31
N ASN A 176 25.41 -11.84 -18.12
CA ASN A 176 26.27 -11.31 -19.18
C ASN A 176 27.08 -12.43 -19.83
N SER A 177 27.74 -13.24 -19.00
CA SER A 177 28.59 -14.34 -19.48
C SER A 177 27.80 -15.41 -20.24
N VAL A 178 26.61 -15.77 -19.75
CA VAL A 178 25.73 -16.74 -20.41
C VAL A 178 25.17 -16.19 -21.73
N VAL A 179 24.74 -14.94 -21.76
CA VAL A 179 24.17 -14.31 -22.96
C VAL A 179 25.21 -14.19 -24.08
N ILE A 180 26.43 -13.77 -23.75
CA ILE A 180 27.52 -13.60 -24.73
C ILE A 180 27.98 -14.94 -25.28
N SER A 181 28.08 -15.98 -24.44
CA SER A 181 28.53 -17.30 -24.89
C SER A 181 27.62 -17.89 -25.99
N LYS A 182 26.32 -17.56 -25.96
CA LYS A 182 25.31 -18.01 -26.92
C LYS A 182 25.28 -17.22 -28.25
N TYR A 183 25.83 -16.00 -28.31
CA TYR A 183 25.79 -15.22 -29.54
C TYR A 183 26.72 -15.77 -30.63
N LYS A 184 26.22 -15.82 -31.86
CA LYS A 184 27.02 -16.08 -33.07
C LYS A 184 27.50 -14.76 -33.65
N ILE A 185 28.69 -14.75 -34.26
CA ILE A 185 29.28 -13.55 -34.89
C ILE A 185 28.30 -12.94 -35.90
N ILE A 186 27.69 -13.78 -36.73
CA ILE A 186 26.73 -13.34 -37.74
C ILE A 186 25.52 -12.62 -37.13
N ASP A 187 25.03 -13.08 -35.96
CA ASP A 187 23.90 -12.45 -35.27
C ASP A 187 24.29 -11.10 -34.66
N LEU A 188 25.55 -10.92 -34.26
CA LEU A 188 26.07 -9.66 -33.73
C LEU A 188 26.28 -8.62 -34.83
N LEU A 189 26.85 -9.02 -35.97
CA LEU A 189 27.10 -8.13 -37.11
C LEU A 189 25.82 -7.72 -37.85
N THR A 190 24.85 -8.64 -37.95
CA THR A 190 23.55 -8.38 -38.61
C THR A 190 22.47 -7.83 -37.68
N ALA A 191 22.79 -7.59 -36.40
CA ALA A 191 21.83 -7.12 -35.40
C ALA A 191 21.10 -5.82 -35.80
N ASN A 192 21.77 -4.90 -36.51
CA ASN A 192 21.16 -3.66 -36.98
C ASN A 192 20.33 -3.83 -38.28
N HIS A 193 20.47 -4.96 -38.99
CA HIS A 193 19.81 -5.22 -40.27
C HIS A 193 18.63 -6.20 -40.15
N LYS A 194 18.54 -6.98 -39.06
CA LYS A 194 17.37 -7.81 -38.77
C LYS A 194 16.24 -6.91 -38.27
N ASN A 195 15.33 -6.51 -39.16
CA ASN A 195 14.06 -5.92 -38.75
C ASN A 195 13.33 -6.92 -37.83
N GLU A 196 12.82 -6.45 -36.68
CA GLU A 196 11.89 -7.24 -35.88
C GLU A 196 10.74 -7.67 -36.79
N SER A 197 10.67 -8.97 -37.09
CA SER A 197 9.58 -9.51 -37.88
C SER A 197 8.30 -9.28 -37.09
N ILE A 198 7.45 -8.36 -37.56
CA ILE A 198 6.10 -8.20 -37.04
C ILE A 198 5.37 -9.49 -37.42
N LYS A 199 5.39 -10.48 -36.54
CA LYS A 199 4.55 -11.68 -36.66
C LYS A 199 3.11 -11.23 -36.43
N LEU A 200 2.52 -10.59 -37.43
CA LEU A 200 1.09 -10.29 -37.47
C LEU A 200 0.38 -11.64 -37.44
N LYS A 201 -0.07 -12.05 -36.24
CA LYS A 201 -0.99 -13.17 -36.12
C LYS A 201 -2.31 -12.78 -36.79
N ASN A 202 -3.08 -13.79 -37.20
CA ASN A 202 -4.39 -13.59 -37.81
C ASN A 202 -5.23 -12.61 -36.94
N PRO A 203 -5.83 -11.54 -37.50
CA PRO A 203 -6.66 -10.58 -36.76
C PRO A 203 -7.71 -11.21 -35.84
N LEU A 204 -8.23 -12.39 -36.22
CA LEU A 204 -9.15 -13.16 -35.38
C LEU A 204 -8.55 -13.58 -34.03
N VAL A 205 -7.25 -13.91 -33.99
CA VAL A 205 -6.56 -14.28 -32.73
C VAL A 205 -6.52 -13.09 -31.78
N TYR A 206 -6.24 -11.89 -32.27
CA TYR A 206 -6.25 -10.68 -31.45
C TYR A 206 -7.65 -10.33 -30.95
N LEU A 207 -8.68 -10.55 -31.77
CA LEU A 207 -10.07 -10.35 -31.36
C LEU A 207 -10.50 -11.35 -30.27
N ILE A 208 -10.22 -12.65 -30.46
CA ILE A 208 -10.55 -13.70 -29.48
C ILE A 208 -9.81 -13.46 -28.16
N THR A 209 -8.52 -13.12 -28.21
CA THR A 209 -7.74 -12.83 -27.00
C THR A 209 -8.19 -11.54 -26.30
N PHE A 210 -8.70 -10.54 -27.04
CA PHE A 210 -9.31 -9.36 -26.45
C PHE A 210 -10.61 -9.68 -25.71
N ILE A 211 -11.47 -10.53 -26.28
CA ILE A 211 -12.70 -10.99 -25.60
C ILE A 211 -12.34 -11.79 -24.33
N LEU A 212 -11.37 -12.71 -24.42
CA LEU A 212 -10.87 -13.48 -23.29
C LEU A 212 -10.30 -12.58 -22.18
N CYS A 213 -9.58 -11.52 -22.55
CA CYS A 213 -9.10 -10.49 -21.62
C CYS A 213 -10.28 -9.82 -20.88
N ILE A 214 -11.30 -9.35 -21.59
CA ILE A 214 -12.46 -8.70 -20.95
C ILE A 214 -13.16 -9.65 -19.98
N LEU A 215 -13.34 -10.91 -20.36
CA LEU A 215 -13.95 -11.91 -19.49
C LEU A 215 -13.09 -12.18 -18.24
N THR A 216 -11.79 -12.40 -18.41
CA THR A 216 -10.88 -12.69 -17.29
C THR A 216 -10.75 -11.51 -16.31
N LEU A 217 -10.63 -10.28 -16.81
CA LEU A 217 -10.65 -9.07 -15.98
C LEU A 217 -12.01 -8.86 -15.30
N GLY A 218 -13.11 -9.09 -16.02
CA GLY A 218 -14.47 -9.01 -15.46
C GLY A 218 -14.68 -10.00 -14.32
N PHE A 219 -14.22 -11.25 -14.46
CA PHE A 219 -14.26 -12.25 -13.39
C PHE A 219 -13.35 -11.88 -12.22
N SER A 220 -12.14 -11.37 -12.49
CA SER A 220 -11.22 -10.88 -11.45
C SER A 220 -11.89 -9.77 -10.61
N TYR A 221 -12.44 -8.75 -11.26
CA TYR A 221 -13.11 -7.64 -10.59
C TYR A 221 -14.35 -8.08 -9.82
N LYS A 222 -15.16 -8.98 -10.40
CA LYS A 222 -16.31 -9.52 -9.70
C LYS A 222 -15.90 -10.29 -8.44
N PHE A 223 -14.91 -11.17 -8.55
CA PHE A 223 -14.47 -11.99 -7.41
C PHE A 223 -13.86 -11.15 -6.29
N VAL A 224 -13.04 -10.15 -6.61
CA VAL A 224 -12.43 -9.31 -5.57
C VAL A 224 -13.46 -8.42 -4.87
N ILE A 225 -14.48 -7.94 -5.58
CA ILE A 225 -15.59 -7.18 -4.99
C ILE A 225 -16.48 -8.09 -4.13
N ASP A 226 -16.80 -9.30 -4.58
CA ASP A 226 -17.69 -10.22 -3.86
C ASP A 226 -17.05 -10.78 -2.57
N VAL A 227 -15.73 -10.97 -2.58
CA VAL A 227 -14.97 -11.62 -1.50
C VAL A 227 -14.33 -10.60 -0.54
N GLY A 228 -14.01 -9.39 -1.02
CA GLY A 228 -13.28 -8.40 -0.25
C GLY A 228 -11.82 -8.84 0.00
N LEU A 229 -11.24 -8.41 1.13
CA LEU A 229 -9.88 -8.74 1.55
C LEU A 229 -9.77 -10.08 2.32
N ASP A 230 -10.63 -11.05 2.03
CA ASP A 230 -10.58 -12.38 2.66
C ASP A 230 -9.52 -13.27 2.02
N ILE A 231 -8.29 -13.18 2.53
CA ILE A 231 -7.12 -13.92 2.03
C ILE A 231 -7.31 -15.45 2.14
N LYS A 232 -8.15 -15.92 3.07
CA LYS A 232 -8.41 -17.37 3.26
C LYS A 232 -9.34 -17.92 2.19
N ASN A 233 -10.12 -17.07 1.53
CA ASN A 233 -11.01 -17.49 0.48
C ASN A 233 -10.22 -17.73 -0.82
N PRO A 234 -10.26 -18.93 -1.42
CA PRO A 234 -9.52 -19.22 -2.65
C PRO A 234 -9.90 -18.29 -3.81
N LYS A 235 -11.13 -17.75 -3.83
CA LYS A 235 -11.56 -16.77 -4.83
C LYS A 235 -10.76 -15.47 -4.78
N PHE A 236 -10.24 -15.08 -3.62
CA PHE A 236 -9.34 -13.93 -3.49
C PHE A 236 -8.04 -14.16 -4.27
N ILE A 237 -7.38 -15.30 -4.06
CA ILE A 237 -6.15 -15.65 -4.79
C ILE A 237 -6.43 -15.77 -6.29
N VAL A 238 -7.53 -16.42 -6.67
CA VAL A 238 -7.96 -16.51 -8.08
C VAL A 238 -8.17 -15.14 -8.71
N SER A 239 -8.73 -14.18 -7.95
CA SER A 239 -8.92 -12.81 -8.44
C SER A 239 -7.59 -12.11 -8.79
N ILE A 240 -6.54 -12.30 -7.98
CA ILE A 240 -5.20 -11.76 -8.22
C ILE A 240 -4.59 -12.41 -9.46
N VAL A 241 -4.64 -13.75 -9.55
CA VAL A 241 -4.10 -14.50 -10.70
C VAL A 241 -4.79 -14.09 -11.99
N PHE A 242 -6.12 -14.00 -12.00
CA PHE A 242 -6.87 -13.54 -13.18
C PHE A 242 -6.63 -12.07 -13.49
N GLY A 243 -6.39 -11.22 -12.48
CA GLY A 243 -5.99 -9.83 -12.68
C GLY A 243 -4.66 -9.73 -13.44
N ILE A 244 -3.65 -10.51 -13.03
CA ILE A 244 -2.34 -10.55 -13.68
C ILE A 244 -2.45 -11.11 -15.10
N ILE A 245 -3.11 -12.26 -15.27
CA ILE A 245 -3.28 -12.90 -16.59
C ILE A 245 -4.09 -11.99 -17.52
N GLY A 246 -5.19 -11.42 -17.04
CA GLY A 246 -6.03 -10.49 -17.79
C GLY A 246 -5.28 -9.24 -18.24
N THR A 247 -4.41 -8.69 -17.38
CA THR A 247 -3.54 -7.55 -17.72
C THR A 247 -2.55 -7.92 -18.83
N VAL A 248 -1.91 -9.09 -18.74
CA VAL A 248 -0.97 -9.56 -19.78
C VAL A 248 -1.69 -9.79 -21.10
N LEU A 249 -2.87 -10.42 -21.07
CA LEU A 249 -3.72 -10.61 -22.25
C LEU A 249 -4.21 -9.28 -22.84
N PHE A 250 -4.47 -8.27 -22.00
CA PHE A 250 -4.86 -6.94 -22.45
C PHE A 250 -3.78 -6.33 -23.35
N PHE A 251 -2.53 -6.22 -22.87
CA PHE A 251 -1.47 -5.62 -23.66
C PHE A 251 -1.09 -6.47 -24.88
N TYR A 252 -1.17 -7.80 -24.76
CA TYR A 252 -0.97 -8.71 -25.89
C TYR A 252 -2.02 -8.51 -26.99
N SER A 253 -3.31 -8.38 -26.62
CA SER A 253 -4.40 -8.19 -27.58
C SER A 253 -4.47 -6.77 -28.14
N LEU A 254 -4.14 -5.77 -27.32
CA LEU A 254 -4.02 -4.36 -27.73
C LEU A 254 -2.95 -4.19 -28.83
N ALA A 255 -1.86 -4.94 -28.73
CA ALA A 255 -0.76 -4.93 -29.69
C ALA A 255 -1.18 -5.26 -31.13
N GLY A 256 -2.28 -6.00 -31.34
CA GLY A 256 -2.79 -6.32 -32.68
C GLY A 256 -4.06 -5.57 -33.07
N SER A 257 -4.92 -5.25 -32.10
CA SER A 257 -6.20 -4.56 -32.34
C SER A 257 -6.02 -3.07 -32.65
N LEU A 258 -5.03 -2.39 -32.06
CA LEU A 258 -4.79 -0.95 -32.26
C LEU A 258 -4.57 -0.58 -33.73
N LEU A 259 -3.78 -1.38 -34.46
CA LEU A 259 -3.53 -1.15 -35.89
C LEU A 259 -4.78 -1.40 -36.74
N TYR A 260 -5.65 -2.33 -36.37
CA TYR A 260 -6.90 -2.58 -37.09
C TYR A 260 -7.90 -1.43 -36.91
N ILE A 261 -8.07 -0.95 -35.67
CA ILE A 261 -8.99 0.15 -35.33
C ILE A 261 -8.59 1.43 -36.06
N VAL A 262 -7.30 1.81 -36.02
CA VAL A 262 -6.87 3.07 -36.65
C VAL A 262 -6.90 2.98 -38.18
N LYS A 263 -6.61 1.81 -38.77
CA LYS A 263 -6.75 1.60 -40.24
C LYS A 263 -8.18 1.78 -40.75
N LYS A 264 -9.19 1.54 -39.92
CA LYS A 264 -10.60 1.71 -40.30
C LYS A 264 -10.94 3.17 -40.61
N ASN A 265 -10.29 4.12 -39.93
CA ASN A 265 -10.44 5.54 -40.22
C ASN A 265 -9.33 6.04 -41.16
N LYS A 266 -9.58 5.94 -42.47
CA LYS A 266 -8.63 6.35 -43.52
C LYS A 266 -8.18 7.81 -43.39
N ASN A 267 -9.06 8.71 -42.95
CA ASN A 267 -8.77 10.14 -42.80
C ASN A 267 -7.74 10.41 -41.69
N ILE A 268 -7.69 9.57 -40.66
CA ILE A 268 -6.66 9.66 -39.61
C ILE A 268 -5.42 8.89 -40.03
N TYR A 269 -5.58 7.67 -40.57
CA TYR A 269 -4.46 6.77 -40.86
C TYR A 269 -3.48 7.33 -41.90
N PHE A 270 -3.98 7.97 -42.96
CA PHE A 270 -3.16 8.51 -44.05
C PHE A 270 -2.74 9.97 -43.86
N LYS A 271 -3.09 10.60 -42.73
CA LYS A 271 -2.71 11.98 -42.43
C LYS A 271 -1.29 12.05 -41.85
N ASP A 272 -0.44 12.90 -42.42
CA ASP A 272 0.94 13.14 -41.98
C ASP A 272 1.74 11.83 -41.74
N LEU A 273 2.43 11.73 -40.62
CA LEU A 273 3.19 10.54 -40.20
C LEU A 273 2.36 9.54 -39.41
N ASN A 274 1.02 9.64 -39.39
CA ASN A 274 0.18 8.76 -38.57
C ASN A 274 0.36 7.28 -38.93
N ILE A 275 0.52 6.95 -40.21
CA ILE A 275 0.84 5.60 -40.66
C ILE A 275 2.12 5.05 -40.02
N PHE A 276 3.13 5.91 -39.89
CA PHE A 276 4.41 5.57 -39.27
C PHE A 276 4.26 5.40 -37.75
N ILE A 277 3.60 6.36 -37.09
CA ILE A 277 3.30 6.33 -35.65
C ILE A 277 2.58 5.04 -35.27
N VAL A 278 1.49 4.70 -35.98
CA VAL A 278 0.66 3.52 -35.69
C VAL A 278 1.46 2.23 -35.89
N LYS A 279 2.18 2.08 -37.00
CA LYS A 279 2.99 0.89 -37.26
C LYS A 279 4.09 0.72 -36.22
N GLN A 280 4.71 1.82 -35.81
CA GLN A 280 5.78 1.80 -34.83
C GLN A 280 5.26 1.45 -33.44
N LEU A 281 4.18 2.09 -32.97
CA LEU A 281 3.52 1.74 -31.70
C LEU A 281 3.08 0.28 -31.66
N ASN A 282 2.48 -0.22 -32.76
CA ASN A 282 2.07 -1.62 -32.87
C ASN A 282 3.24 -2.58 -32.71
N SER A 283 4.36 -2.32 -33.39
CA SER A 283 5.58 -3.13 -33.26
C SER A 283 6.10 -3.11 -31.81
N LYS A 284 6.16 -1.92 -31.19
CA LYS A 284 6.68 -1.71 -29.84
C LYS A 284 5.87 -2.47 -28.80
N ILE A 285 4.55 -2.29 -28.80
CA ILE A 285 3.65 -2.96 -27.85
C ILE A 285 3.71 -4.47 -28.07
N ASN A 286 3.74 -4.96 -29.32
CA ASN A 286 3.80 -6.40 -29.60
C ASN A 286 5.10 -7.05 -29.11
N THR A 287 6.22 -6.34 -29.17
CA THR A 287 7.51 -6.85 -28.68
C THR A 287 7.60 -6.75 -27.15
N ASN A 288 7.07 -5.67 -26.55
CA ASN A 288 7.27 -5.35 -25.14
C ASN A 288 6.03 -5.57 -24.25
N PHE A 289 4.99 -6.26 -24.72
CA PHE A 289 3.70 -6.37 -24.00
C PHE A 289 3.85 -6.88 -22.56
N ILE A 290 4.75 -7.83 -22.29
CA ILE A 290 5.01 -8.35 -20.94
C ILE A 290 5.51 -7.23 -20.04
N SER A 291 6.50 -6.46 -20.49
CA SER A 291 7.06 -5.38 -19.70
C SER A 291 6.06 -4.25 -19.47
N VAL A 292 5.26 -3.90 -20.49
CA VAL A 292 4.17 -2.91 -20.34
C VAL A 292 3.11 -3.40 -19.33
N SER A 293 2.84 -4.70 -19.30
CA SER A 293 1.94 -5.32 -18.31
C SER A 293 2.49 -5.21 -16.89
N VAL A 294 3.77 -5.51 -16.69
CA VAL A 294 4.45 -5.38 -15.39
C VAL A 294 4.42 -3.93 -14.91
N ILE A 295 4.73 -2.97 -15.81
CA ILE A 295 4.64 -1.54 -15.53
C ILE A 295 3.21 -1.15 -15.09
N CYS A 296 2.19 -1.62 -15.81
CA CYS A 296 0.79 -1.38 -15.44
C CYS A 296 0.47 -1.89 -14.03
N LEU A 297 0.90 -3.10 -13.68
CA LEU A 297 0.70 -3.67 -12.35
C LEU A 297 1.44 -2.87 -11.26
N MET A 298 2.67 -2.43 -11.52
CA MET A 298 3.43 -1.59 -10.58
C MET A 298 2.77 -0.23 -10.35
N LEU A 299 2.26 0.40 -11.42
CA LEU A 299 1.50 1.65 -11.32
C LEU A 299 0.17 1.45 -10.59
N PHE A 300 -0.52 0.34 -10.83
CA PHE A 300 -1.74 -0.03 -10.09
C PHE A 300 -1.45 -0.14 -8.59
N LEU A 301 -0.40 -0.88 -8.21
CA LEU A 301 0.01 -1.01 -6.82
C LEU A 301 0.44 0.33 -6.22
N THR A 302 1.15 1.16 -6.98
CA THR A 302 1.54 2.51 -6.55
C THR A 302 0.32 3.35 -6.17
N ILE A 303 -0.64 3.48 -7.10
CA ILE A 303 -1.83 4.31 -6.91
C ILE A 303 -2.70 3.74 -5.79
N GLY A 304 -2.90 2.42 -5.77
CA GLY A 304 -3.69 1.73 -4.75
C GLY A 304 -3.10 1.92 -3.35
N ILE A 305 -1.85 1.48 -3.15
CA ILE A 305 -1.18 1.47 -1.84
C ILE A 305 -1.07 2.90 -1.27
N LEU A 306 -0.62 3.88 -2.07
CA LEU A 306 -0.48 5.26 -1.61
C LEU A 306 -1.82 5.89 -1.25
N SER A 307 -2.85 5.73 -2.09
CA SER A 307 -4.17 6.30 -1.80
C SER A 307 -4.80 5.66 -0.58
N THR A 308 -4.76 4.33 -0.48
CA THR A 308 -5.43 3.62 0.62
C THR A 308 -4.70 3.76 1.93
N GLY A 309 -3.37 3.83 1.94
CA GLY A 309 -2.61 3.99 3.18
C GLY A 309 -2.79 5.37 3.83
N ILE A 310 -2.90 6.43 3.02
CA ILE A 310 -3.25 7.77 3.55
C ILE A 310 -4.69 7.79 4.06
N SER A 311 -5.66 7.19 3.34
CA SER A 311 -7.04 7.06 3.84
C SER A 311 -7.12 6.25 5.14
N PHE A 312 -6.33 5.19 5.25
CA PHE A 312 -6.28 4.36 6.45
C PHE A 312 -5.73 5.12 7.66
N LYS A 313 -4.66 5.93 7.48
CA LYS A 313 -4.17 6.87 8.50
C LYS A 313 -5.30 7.79 8.97
N ASN A 314 -5.94 8.50 8.05
CA ASN A 314 -6.95 9.49 8.39
C ASN A 314 -8.14 8.85 9.12
N ALA A 315 -8.56 7.64 8.70
CA ALA A 315 -9.63 6.90 9.35
C ALA A 315 -9.26 6.47 10.78
N LEU A 316 -8.02 6.01 11.02
CA LEU A 316 -7.55 5.68 12.36
C LEU A 316 -7.49 6.90 13.29
N GLU A 317 -6.90 8.01 12.83
CA GLU A 317 -6.82 9.24 13.62
C GLU A 317 -8.21 9.80 13.96
N SER A 318 -9.15 9.75 13.01
CA SER A 318 -10.54 10.17 13.23
C SER A 318 -11.28 9.25 14.18
N SER A 319 -11.11 7.93 14.05
CA SER A 319 -11.67 6.94 14.98
C SER A 319 -11.26 7.23 16.42
N LEU A 320 -9.97 7.46 16.67
CA LEU A 320 -9.45 7.69 18.03
C LEU A 320 -10.11 8.85 18.74
N LYS A 321 -10.36 9.95 18.02
CA LYS A 321 -11.04 11.12 18.59
C LYS A 321 -12.44 10.78 19.12
N ASN A 322 -13.13 9.86 18.46
CA ASN A 322 -14.50 9.48 18.81
C ASN A 322 -14.56 8.30 19.79
N THR A 323 -13.47 7.52 19.92
CA THR A 323 -13.42 6.31 20.75
C THR A 323 -12.57 6.45 22.02
N THR A 324 -12.04 7.64 22.32
CA THR A 324 -11.25 7.89 23.55
C THR A 324 -11.79 9.03 24.43
N PRO A 325 -13.07 8.95 24.87
CA PRO A 325 -13.69 10.01 25.67
C PRO A 325 -13.13 10.12 27.09
N PHE A 326 -12.62 9.04 27.67
CA PHE A 326 -12.09 8.97 29.05
C PHE A 326 -10.56 8.89 29.10
N ASP A 327 -9.97 9.34 30.19
CA ASP A 327 -8.51 9.27 30.39
C ASP A 327 -8.02 7.83 30.61
N ALA A 328 -8.86 6.96 31.18
CA ALA A 328 -8.60 5.53 31.22
C ALA A 328 -9.89 4.71 31.28
N SER A 329 -9.82 3.50 30.72
CA SER A 329 -10.91 2.53 30.79
C SER A 329 -10.40 1.12 31.06
N ALA A 330 -11.21 0.34 31.76
CA ALA A 330 -10.93 -1.05 32.09
C ALA A 330 -12.18 -1.91 31.94
N ILE A 331 -11.98 -3.14 31.47
CA ILE A 331 -13.00 -4.14 31.21
C ILE A 331 -12.58 -5.45 31.86
N MET A 332 -13.50 -6.05 32.61
CA MET A 332 -13.38 -7.41 33.11
C MET A 332 -14.52 -8.24 32.52
N TYR A 333 -14.18 -9.24 31.70
CA TYR A 333 -15.17 -10.20 31.23
C TYR A 333 -15.55 -11.14 32.36
N VAL A 334 -16.84 -11.34 32.56
CA VAL A 334 -17.36 -12.12 33.70
C VAL A 334 -17.76 -13.51 33.23
N THR A 335 -17.15 -14.54 33.81
CA THR A 335 -17.53 -15.93 33.56
C THR A 335 -18.39 -16.46 34.70
N LYS A 336 -19.46 -17.18 34.35
CA LYS A 336 -20.34 -17.83 35.34
C LYS A 336 -19.55 -18.86 36.16
N GLY A 337 -19.51 -18.68 37.48
CA GLY A 337 -18.83 -19.59 38.42
C GLY A 337 -17.51 -19.09 38.98
N GLU A 338 -16.99 -17.95 38.49
CA GLU A 338 -15.82 -17.29 39.07
C GLU A 338 -16.15 -16.59 40.40
N LYS A 339 -15.16 -16.49 41.31
CA LYS A 339 -15.36 -15.86 42.63
C LYS A 339 -15.52 -14.35 42.57
N ILE A 340 -14.88 -13.72 41.58
CA ILE A 340 -14.91 -12.27 41.37
C ILE A 340 -15.87 -12.01 40.21
N GLN A 341 -16.95 -11.27 40.49
CA GLN A 341 -18.04 -11.05 39.54
C GLN A 341 -18.15 -9.57 39.12
N SER A 342 -17.40 -8.67 39.76
CA SER A 342 -17.32 -7.26 39.35
C SER A 342 -15.89 -6.75 39.33
N ILE A 343 -15.62 -5.77 38.46
CA ILE A 343 -14.29 -5.13 38.40
C ILE A 343 -13.96 -4.38 39.71
N LYS A 344 -14.99 -3.92 40.42
CA LYS A 344 -14.84 -3.31 41.73
C LYS A 344 -14.28 -4.31 42.75
N ASP A 345 -14.83 -5.52 42.82
CA ASP A 345 -14.33 -6.56 43.72
C ASP A 345 -12.89 -6.95 43.39
N ALA A 346 -12.54 -6.97 42.11
CA ALA A 346 -11.19 -7.22 41.63
C ALA A 346 -10.19 -6.15 42.12
N LEU A 347 -10.56 -4.86 41.99
CA LEU A 347 -9.75 -3.74 42.45
C LEU A 347 -9.63 -3.70 43.98
N ASP A 348 -10.71 -4.00 44.69
CA ASP A 348 -10.71 -4.08 46.16
C ASP A 348 -9.79 -5.23 46.64
N ALA A 349 -9.83 -6.40 45.97
CA ALA A 349 -8.94 -7.53 46.27
C ALA A 349 -7.45 -7.23 46.02
N LEU A 350 -7.16 -6.24 45.17
CA LEU A 350 -5.82 -5.74 44.86
C LEU A 350 -5.37 -4.56 45.74
N ASP A 351 -6.22 -4.09 46.67
CA ASP A 351 -6.04 -2.86 47.46
C ASP A 351 -5.73 -1.64 46.56
N PHE A 352 -6.39 -1.57 45.40
CA PHE A 352 -6.25 -0.44 44.49
C PHE A 352 -7.13 0.73 44.97
N LYS A 353 -6.51 1.90 45.18
CA LYS A 353 -7.22 3.12 45.61
C LYS A 353 -7.05 4.22 44.57
N PHE A 354 -8.15 4.85 44.16
CA PHE A 354 -8.13 6.04 43.32
C PHE A 354 -7.65 7.26 44.11
N ASP A 355 -7.14 8.27 43.43
CA ASP A 355 -6.86 9.55 44.07
C ASP A 355 -8.18 10.28 44.34
N LYS A 356 -8.22 11.09 45.43
CA LYS A 356 -9.49 11.67 45.93
C LYS A 356 -10.19 12.58 44.93
N SER A 357 -9.45 13.16 43.99
CA SER A 357 -10.00 14.06 42.98
C SER A 357 -10.41 13.36 41.70
N ASP A 358 -9.98 12.12 41.46
CA ASP A 358 -10.34 11.37 40.26
C ASP A 358 -11.86 11.13 40.20
N ALA A 359 -12.43 11.34 39.02
CA ALA A 359 -13.81 10.99 38.76
C ALA A 359 -13.84 9.62 38.06
N TYR A 360 -14.66 8.70 38.55
CA TYR A 360 -14.77 7.37 37.97
C TYR A 360 -16.20 6.82 38.06
N VAL A 361 -16.53 5.91 37.14
CA VAL A 361 -17.83 5.26 37.05
C VAL A 361 -17.63 3.77 36.81
N TYR A 362 -18.29 2.95 37.65
CA TYR A 362 -18.48 1.53 37.40
C TYR A 362 -19.81 1.29 36.68
N TYR A 363 -19.82 0.36 35.73
CA TYR A 363 -21.05 -0.06 35.06
C TYR A 363 -20.90 -1.47 34.52
N ASP A 364 -22.04 -2.14 34.32
CA ASP A 364 -22.08 -3.50 33.79
C ASP A 364 -22.77 -3.54 32.44
N ILE A 365 -22.26 -4.41 31.56
CA ILE A 365 -22.89 -4.76 30.30
C ILE A 365 -23.46 -6.17 30.43
N TYR A 366 -24.72 -6.32 30.04
CA TYR A 366 -25.48 -7.56 30.22
C TYR A 366 -25.64 -8.26 28.88
N ASN A 367 -25.49 -9.58 28.88
CA ASN A 367 -25.78 -10.41 27.71
C ASN A 367 -27.29 -10.65 27.64
N SER A 368 -27.94 -10.09 26.61
CA SER A 368 -29.39 -10.21 26.43
C SER A 368 -29.87 -11.61 26.02
N ASN A 369 -28.95 -12.49 25.62
CA ASN A 369 -29.22 -13.76 24.92
C ASN A 369 -29.95 -13.61 23.57
N LEU A 370 -30.11 -12.39 23.07
CA LEU A 370 -30.64 -12.12 21.74
C LEU A 370 -29.52 -12.05 20.73
N THR A 371 -29.77 -12.56 19.54
CA THR A 371 -28.89 -12.40 18.38
C THR A 371 -29.37 -11.24 17.52
N PRO A 372 -28.50 -10.65 16.68
CA PRO A 372 -28.93 -9.64 15.70
C PRO A 372 -30.09 -10.10 14.81
N ASN A 373 -30.19 -11.40 14.51
CA ASN A 373 -31.28 -11.93 13.68
C ASN A 373 -32.64 -11.86 14.39
N ASP A 374 -32.69 -11.86 15.72
CA ASP A 374 -33.93 -11.75 16.50
C ASP A 374 -34.51 -10.33 16.43
N ILE A 375 -33.66 -9.31 16.23
CA ILE A 375 -34.09 -7.91 16.09
C ILE A 375 -34.33 -7.53 14.63
N PHE A 376 -33.44 -7.94 13.71
CA PHE A 376 -33.43 -7.46 12.33
C PHE A 376 -34.15 -8.37 11.33
N GLU A 377 -34.85 -9.41 11.77
CA GLU A 377 -35.26 -10.58 10.98
C GLU A 377 -35.80 -10.27 9.57
N LYS A 378 -36.64 -9.23 9.41
CA LYS A 378 -37.36 -8.94 8.15
C LYS A 378 -36.85 -7.72 7.37
N ASP A 379 -36.02 -6.87 7.97
CA ASP A 379 -35.79 -5.51 7.44
C ASP A 379 -34.41 -5.28 6.81
N ILE A 380 -33.56 -6.31 6.82
CA ILE A 380 -32.19 -6.26 6.33
C ILE A 380 -31.99 -7.06 5.04
N THR A 381 -31.06 -6.61 4.21
CA THR A 381 -30.71 -7.31 2.97
C THR A 381 -29.91 -8.58 3.26
N LYS A 382 -29.80 -9.50 2.29
CA LYS A 382 -28.93 -10.70 2.41
C LYS A 382 -27.47 -10.34 2.71
N SER A 383 -26.97 -9.24 2.16
CA SER A 383 -25.63 -8.73 2.44
C SER A 383 -25.50 -8.23 3.87
N ASP A 384 -26.46 -7.44 4.35
CA ASP A 384 -26.46 -6.93 5.74
C ASP A 384 -26.51 -8.10 6.74
N ARG A 385 -27.30 -9.15 6.46
CA ARG A 385 -27.36 -10.35 7.30
C ARG A 385 -26.03 -11.11 7.34
N LYS A 386 -25.31 -11.18 6.22
CA LYS A 386 -23.96 -11.77 6.17
C LYS A 386 -22.97 -10.96 7.01
N ILE A 387 -23.03 -9.64 6.92
CA ILE A 387 -22.19 -8.72 7.72
C ILE A 387 -22.47 -8.93 9.21
N LEU A 388 -23.73 -8.88 9.63
CA LEU A 388 -24.12 -9.11 11.03
C LEU A 388 -23.63 -10.46 11.54
N ASN A 389 -23.85 -11.56 10.80
CA ASN A 389 -23.43 -12.89 11.24
C ASN A 389 -21.90 -13.09 11.25
N THR A 390 -21.16 -12.31 10.47
CA THR A 390 -19.69 -12.42 10.38
C THR A 390 -18.99 -11.55 11.43
N ILE A 391 -19.49 -10.32 11.60
CA ILE A 391 -18.90 -9.29 12.45
C ILE A 391 -19.46 -9.40 13.88
N VAL A 392 -20.77 -9.53 14.03
CA VAL A 392 -21.45 -9.63 15.32
C VAL A 392 -21.65 -11.10 15.67
N LYS A 393 -20.56 -11.71 16.17
CA LYS A 393 -20.58 -13.10 16.66
C LYS A 393 -21.18 -13.25 18.07
N GLN A 394 -21.40 -12.13 18.75
CA GLN A 394 -21.88 -12.09 20.12
C GLN A 394 -23.36 -11.71 20.17
N ASN A 395 -23.97 -12.01 21.32
CA ASN A 395 -25.33 -11.59 21.61
C ASN A 395 -25.39 -10.07 21.73
N ILE A 396 -26.59 -9.51 21.59
CA ILE A 396 -26.84 -8.09 21.75
C ILE A 396 -26.63 -7.71 23.20
N GLU A 397 -25.98 -6.58 23.42
CA GLU A 397 -25.62 -6.10 24.74
C GLU A 397 -26.68 -5.15 25.28
N PHE A 398 -27.00 -5.27 26.58
CA PHE A 398 -27.87 -4.33 27.28
C PHE A 398 -27.05 -3.50 28.28
N ILE A 399 -27.38 -2.21 28.38
CA ILE A 399 -26.89 -1.31 29.42
C ILE A 399 -28.08 -0.64 30.12
N LYS A 400 -28.00 -0.52 31.44
CA LYS A 400 -29.01 0.20 32.24
C LYS A 400 -29.00 1.69 31.91
N ILE A 401 -30.17 2.33 31.89
CA ILE A 401 -30.26 3.78 31.68
C ILE A 401 -29.56 4.56 32.79
N SER A 402 -29.58 4.06 34.04
CA SER A 402 -28.85 4.67 35.15
C SER A 402 -27.33 4.66 34.93
N ASP A 403 -26.77 3.51 34.56
CA ASP A 403 -25.35 3.35 34.25
C ASP A 403 -24.94 4.20 33.04
N TYR A 404 -25.75 4.20 31.97
CA TYR A 404 -25.51 5.04 30.80
C TYR A 404 -25.47 6.54 31.16
N ASN A 405 -26.40 7.00 32.02
CA ASN A 405 -26.40 8.38 32.49
C ASN A 405 -25.22 8.71 33.41
N ASN A 406 -24.72 7.74 34.19
CA ASN A 406 -23.50 7.91 34.98
C ASN A 406 -22.28 8.11 34.07
N ILE A 407 -22.16 7.32 32.99
CA ILE A 407 -21.11 7.49 31.97
C ILE A 407 -21.19 8.89 31.34
N ARG A 408 -22.39 9.32 30.93
CA ARG A 408 -22.61 10.66 30.35
C ARG A 408 -22.23 11.79 31.30
N LYS A 409 -22.54 11.64 32.60
CA LYS A 409 -22.16 12.60 33.63
C LYS A 409 -20.63 12.71 33.76
N LEU A 410 -19.90 11.60 33.61
CA LEU A 410 -18.44 11.61 33.61
C LEU A 410 -17.85 12.37 32.41
N GLU A 411 -18.56 12.41 31.28
CA GLU A 411 -18.23 13.23 30.10
C GLU A 411 -18.81 14.66 30.14
N ASP A 412 -19.34 15.10 31.28
CA ASP A 412 -20.03 16.40 31.43
C ASP A 412 -21.21 16.62 30.45
N LYS A 413 -21.88 15.52 30.05
CA LYS A 413 -23.06 15.55 29.17
C LYS A 413 -24.36 15.49 29.97
N ASN A 414 -25.42 16.08 29.42
CA ASN A 414 -26.77 15.98 29.97
C ASN A 414 -27.28 14.53 29.98
N PRO A 415 -28.00 14.09 31.03
CA PRO A 415 -28.61 12.77 31.08
C PRO A 415 -29.68 12.61 29.99
N VAL A 416 -29.91 11.37 29.58
CA VAL A 416 -30.98 10.97 28.67
C VAL A 416 -32.11 10.37 29.50
N ASP A 417 -33.33 10.81 29.25
CA ASP A 417 -34.53 10.21 29.82
C ASP A 417 -34.99 9.03 28.96
N LEU A 418 -35.47 7.96 29.59
CA LEU A 418 -36.00 6.78 28.92
C LEU A 418 -37.42 6.56 29.44
N GLU A 419 -38.41 6.80 28.58
CA GLU A 419 -39.80 6.55 28.96
C GLU A 419 -40.07 5.06 29.17
N ASN A 420 -41.05 4.75 30.02
CA ASN A 420 -41.41 3.36 30.32
C ASN A 420 -41.76 2.57 29.04
N HIS A 421 -41.30 1.32 28.96
CA HIS A 421 -41.44 0.41 27.80
C HIS A 421 -40.78 0.93 26.50
N LYS A 422 -39.82 1.86 26.61
CA LYS A 422 -38.98 2.28 25.49
C LYS A 422 -37.56 1.75 25.60
N VAL A 423 -36.88 1.72 24.45
CA VAL A 423 -35.47 1.36 24.33
C VAL A 423 -34.75 2.33 23.39
N ILE A 424 -33.44 2.48 23.61
CA ILE A 424 -32.57 3.28 22.73
C ILE A 424 -31.51 2.37 22.13
N LEU A 425 -31.32 2.45 20.81
CA LEU A 425 -30.28 1.69 20.10
C LEU A 425 -29.01 2.52 19.96
N MET A 426 -27.88 1.89 20.20
CA MET A 426 -26.55 2.47 20.13
C MET A 426 -25.62 1.59 19.29
N SER A 427 -24.77 2.23 18.50
CA SER A 427 -23.69 1.61 17.74
C SER A 427 -22.69 2.69 17.35
N ASN A 428 -21.40 2.49 17.64
CA ASN A 428 -20.33 3.39 17.19
C ASN A 428 -19.53 2.79 16.01
N ASN A 429 -19.76 1.52 15.67
CA ASN A 429 -19.13 0.90 14.52
C ASN A 429 -19.82 1.33 13.21
N ASN A 430 -19.15 2.07 12.34
CA ASN A 430 -19.75 2.61 11.10
C ASN A 430 -20.41 1.58 10.19
N THR A 431 -19.87 0.36 10.13
CA THR A 431 -20.43 -0.70 9.27
C THR A 431 -21.79 -1.15 9.81
N ILE A 432 -21.91 -1.34 11.12
CA ILE A 432 -23.16 -1.76 11.77
C ILE A 432 -24.12 -0.58 11.94
N LEU A 433 -23.61 0.61 12.27
CA LEU A 433 -24.37 1.85 12.38
C LEU A 433 -25.24 2.10 11.14
N ASN A 434 -24.72 1.86 9.94
CA ASN A 434 -25.49 1.99 8.69
C ASN A 434 -26.68 1.01 8.60
N ILE A 435 -26.54 -0.19 9.17
CA ILE A 435 -27.61 -1.19 9.23
C ILE A 435 -28.64 -0.78 10.28
N VAL A 436 -28.18 -0.36 11.46
CA VAL A 436 -29.03 0.12 12.57
C VAL A 436 -29.82 1.36 12.14
N ASP A 437 -29.20 2.36 11.53
CA ASP A 437 -29.88 3.57 11.05
C ASP A 437 -30.92 3.29 9.96
N LYS A 438 -30.69 2.29 9.09
CA LYS A 438 -31.72 1.84 8.12
C LYS A 438 -32.91 1.20 8.83
N PHE A 439 -32.66 0.39 9.87
CA PHE A 439 -33.70 -0.24 10.68
C PHE A 439 -34.52 0.81 11.43
N LEU A 440 -33.88 1.77 12.11
CA LEU A 440 -34.53 2.85 12.87
C LEU A 440 -35.40 3.78 12.02
N LYS A 441 -35.12 3.89 10.71
CA LYS A 441 -35.95 4.66 9.76
C LYS A 441 -37.24 3.94 9.35
N ARG A 442 -37.26 2.60 9.44
CA ARG A 442 -38.38 1.77 8.97
C ARG A 442 -39.25 1.28 10.11
N ASN A 443 -38.67 1.13 11.29
CA ASN A 443 -39.33 0.54 12.45
C ASN A 443 -39.38 1.53 13.62
N ASN A 444 -40.49 1.47 14.36
CA ASN A 444 -40.71 2.27 15.56
C ASN A 444 -40.75 1.42 16.83
N ASP A 445 -40.70 0.09 16.68
CA ASP A 445 -40.77 -0.88 17.76
C ASP A 445 -39.88 -2.09 17.44
N LEU A 446 -39.54 -2.84 18.48
CA LEU A 446 -38.81 -4.10 18.39
C LEU A 446 -39.29 -5.09 19.45
N LYS A 447 -38.95 -6.37 19.26
CA LYS A 447 -39.30 -7.45 20.20
C LYS A 447 -38.09 -7.86 21.03
N ILE A 448 -38.26 -7.86 22.36
CA ILE A 448 -37.31 -8.43 23.31
C ILE A 448 -38.05 -9.54 24.07
N ASN A 449 -37.59 -10.79 23.94
CA ASN A 449 -38.17 -11.96 24.61
C ASN A 449 -39.70 -12.07 24.43
N GLY A 450 -40.19 -11.77 23.22
CA GLY A 450 -41.62 -11.85 22.87
C GLY A 450 -42.48 -10.64 23.27
N LYS A 451 -41.94 -9.66 24.01
CA LYS A 451 -42.62 -8.40 24.35
C LYS A 451 -42.22 -7.28 23.38
N ASN A 452 -43.18 -6.44 23.00
CA ASN A 452 -42.94 -5.27 22.16
C ASN A 452 -42.43 -4.09 23.00
N TYR A 453 -41.39 -3.41 22.51
CA TYR A 453 -40.82 -2.18 23.06
C TYR A 453 -40.79 -1.09 21.99
N ILE A 454 -41.07 0.15 22.37
CA ILE A 454 -41.02 1.29 21.44
C ILE A 454 -39.58 1.80 21.36
N ILE A 455 -39.11 2.07 20.14
CA ILE A 455 -37.79 2.64 19.93
C ILE A 455 -37.87 4.16 20.04
N GLN A 456 -37.14 4.73 21.00
CA GLN A 456 -37.21 6.17 21.30
C GLN A 456 -36.41 7.01 20.29
N ASN A 457 -35.25 6.54 19.83
CA ASN A 457 -34.37 7.29 18.94
C ASN A 457 -34.61 6.98 17.46
N LYS A 458 -34.61 8.01 16.60
CA LYS A 458 -34.72 7.84 15.12
C LYS A 458 -33.37 7.63 14.42
N LYS A 459 -32.28 7.82 15.15
CA LYS A 459 -30.91 7.61 14.70
C LYS A 459 -30.12 7.01 15.86
N ALA A 460 -29.25 6.04 15.58
CA ALA A 460 -28.51 5.36 16.63
C ALA A 460 -27.60 6.35 17.38
N LEU A 461 -27.45 6.16 18.69
CA LEU A 461 -26.42 6.87 19.44
C LEU A 461 -25.04 6.29 19.07
N THR A 462 -24.05 7.15 18.88
CA THR A 462 -22.71 6.77 18.41
C THR A 462 -21.63 7.01 19.45
N GLU A 463 -22.02 7.25 20.70
CA GLU A 463 -21.10 7.52 21.80
C GLU A 463 -20.33 6.24 22.16
N ALA A 464 -19.05 6.40 22.48
CA ALA A 464 -18.25 5.29 22.99
C ALA A 464 -18.55 5.08 24.47
N LEU A 465 -18.81 3.83 24.85
CA LEU A 465 -19.08 3.47 26.24
C LEU A 465 -17.83 3.50 27.12
N HIS A 466 -16.66 3.36 26.51
CA HIS A 466 -15.35 3.38 27.16
C HIS A 466 -14.28 3.85 26.16
N SER A 467 -13.10 4.18 26.67
CA SER A 467 -11.93 4.52 25.87
C SER A 467 -11.27 3.28 25.28
N THR A 468 -11.20 3.23 23.96
CA THR A 468 -10.66 2.11 23.18
C THR A 468 -9.96 2.61 21.91
N GLY A 469 -9.05 1.81 21.38
CA GLY A 469 -8.28 2.17 20.19
C GLY A 469 -9.06 2.12 18.88
N LEU A 470 -10.26 1.54 18.88
CA LEU A 470 -11.10 1.34 17.69
C LEU A 470 -12.57 1.13 18.09
N ALA A 471 -13.50 1.52 17.22
CA ALA A 471 -14.93 1.43 17.49
C ALA A 471 -15.39 -0.03 17.63
N ASP A 472 -15.71 -0.44 18.85
CA ASP A 472 -16.04 -1.82 19.23
C ASP A 472 -17.49 -2.01 19.71
N ASN A 473 -18.28 -0.95 19.81
CA ASN A 473 -19.71 -1.06 20.06
C ASN A 473 -20.45 -1.34 18.75
N PHE A 474 -20.68 -2.62 18.49
CA PHE A 474 -21.45 -3.09 17.35
C PHE A 474 -22.94 -2.81 17.52
N LEU A 475 -23.56 -3.24 18.62
CA LEU A 475 -24.97 -2.98 18.94
C LEU A 475 -25.24 -3.17 20.43
N THR A 476 -25.59 -2.07 21.09
CA THR A 476 -26.07 -2.08 22.48
C THR A 476 -27.45 -1.43 22.56
N LEU A 477 -28.31 -1.97 23.42
CA LEU A 477 -29.59 -1.37 23.79
C LEU A 477 -29.49 -0.73 25.17
N VAL A 478 -29.84 0.55 25.27
CA VAL A 478 -30.09 1.20 26.56
C VAL A 478 -31.52 0.88 26.98
N VAL A 479 -31.65 0.24 28.14
CA VAL A 479 -32.90 -0.32 28.66
C VAL A 479 -33.18 0.17 30.09
N GLU A 480 -34.42 0.00 30.54
CA GLU A 480 -34.77 0.18 31.95
C GLU A 480 -33.94 -0.75 32.85
N ASP A 481 -33.60 -0.29 34.04
CA ASP A 481 -32.76 -1.05 34.98
C ASP A 481 -33.35 -2.43 35.31
N ASN A 482 -34.68 -2.51 35.44
CA ASN A 482 -35.42 -3.74 35.78
C ASN A 482 -35.28 -4.87 34.74
N LEU A 483 -35.01 -4.54 33.47
CA LEU A 483 -34.91 -5.48 32.36
C LEU A 483 -33.65 -6.34 32.44
N THR A 484 -32.67 -5.89 33.23
CA THR A 484 -31.38 -6.55 33.41
C THR A 484 -31.30 -7.47 34.64
N ASN A 485 -32.29 -7.43 35.53
CA ASN A 485 -32.25 -8.13 36.84
C ASN A 485 -31.98 -9.64 36.77
N ASN A 486 -32.37 -10.29 35.67
CA ASN A 486 -32.21 -11.74 35.47
C ASN A 486 -31.23 -12.09 34.34
N LEU A 487 -30.48 -11.10 33.82
CA LEU A 487 -29.52 -11.32 32.75
C LEU A 487 -28.11 -11.52 33.32
N PRO A 488 -27.30 -12.42 32.73
CA PRO A 488 -25.91 -12.55 33.14
C PRO A 488 -25.10 -11.30 32.74
N ILE A 489 -24.24 -10.86 33.64
CA ILE A 489 -23.23 -9.83 33.35
C ILE A 489 -22.25 -10.44 32.34
N GLN A 490 -22.05 -9.75 31.22
CA GLN A 490 -21.08 -10.09 30.19
C GLN A 490 -19.73 -9.46 30.52
N SER A 491 -19.74 -8.20 30.91
CA SER A 491 -18.55 -7.49 31.38
C SER A 491 -18.91 -6.49 32.47
N SER A 492 -17.98 -6.33 33.40
CA SER A 492 -17.98 -5.26 34.40
C SER A 492 -16.86 -4.28 34.04
N ASN A 493 -17.21 -3.00 33.99
CA ASN A 493 -16.41 -1.97 33.33
C ASN A 493 -16.16 -0.79 34.26
N LEU A 494 -15.09 -0.05 33.97
CA LEU A 494 -14.67 1.15 34.70
C LEU A 494 -14.18 2.21 33.72
N ASN A 495 -14.68 3.43 33.87
CA ASN A 495 -14.17 4.62 33.20
C ASN A 495 -13.65 5.63 34.23
N ILE A 496 -12.56 6.33 33.90
CA ILE A 496 -11.88 7.26 34.79
C ILE A 496 -11.47 8.52 34.01
N ASN A 497 -11.68 9.67 34.64
CA ASN A 497 -11.06 10.94 34.27
C ASN A 497 -10.16 11.39 35.42
N PHE A 498 -8.87 11.53 35.13
CA PHE A 498 -7.88 11.95 36.11
C PHE A 498 -7.97 13.46 36.30
N LYS A 499 -7.81 13.95 37.54
CA LYS A 499 -7.88 15.40 37.80
C LYS A 499 -6.54 16.02 38.19
N ASP A 500 -6.26 16.13 39.48
CA ASP A 500 -5.20 17.03 39.97
C ASP A 500 -3.78 16.50 39.73
N ASP A 501 -3.56 15.19 39.82
CA ASP A 501 -2.24 14.54 39.65
C ASP A 501 -2.23 13.56 38.47
N TYR A 502 -2.64 14.06 37.28
CA TYR A 502 -2.86 13.24 36.08
C TYR A 502 -1.74 12.23 35.81
N LYS A 503 -0.46 12.65 35.84
CA LYS A 503 0.66 11.76 35.48
C LYS A 503 0.84 10.61 36.46
N ASN A 504 0.70 10.87 37.76
CA ASN A 504 0.87 9.84 38.77
C ASN A 504 -0.30 8.85 38.75
N SER A 505 -1.53 9.36 38.61
CA SER A 505 -2.73 8.54 38.50
C SER A 505 -2.70 7.67 37.23
N GLU A 506 -2.27 8.24 36.09
CA GLU A 506 -2.02 7.51 34.84
C GLU A 506 -0.97 6.42 35.04
N GLU A 507 0.20 6.74 35.61
CA GLU A 507 1.29 5.78 35.76
C GLU A 507 0.90 4.64 36.70
N LYS A 508 0.16 4.95 37.77
CA LYS A 508 -0.39 3.97 38.72
C LYS A 508 -1.36 3.02 38.04
N PHE A 509 -2.22 3.54 37.16
CA PHE A 509 -3.20 2.75 36.42
C PHE A 509 -2.54 1.92 35.32
N SER A 510 -1.59 2.47 34.57
CA SER A 510 -0.77 1.75 33.58
C SER A 510 -0.01 0.58 34.23
N LYS A 511 0.61 0.81 35.41
CA LYS A 511 1.30 -0.25 36.18
C LYS A 511 0.38 -1.39 36.58
N LEU A 512 -0.88 -1.11 36.90
CA LEU A 512 -1.88 -2.13 37.23
C LEU A 512 -2.09 -3.08 36.04
N PHE A 513 -2.36 -2.55 34.85
CA PHE A 513 -2.56 -3.37 33.65
C PHE A 513 -1.31 -4.13 33.23
N LYS A 514 -0.13 -3.53 33.43
CA LYS A 514 1.13 -4.21 33.13
C LYS A 514 1.35 -5.46 34.00
N LYS A 515 0.93 -5.45 35.27
CA LYS A 515 1.00 -6.65 36.13
C LYS A 515 0.18 -7.82 35.60
N TYR A 516 -1.00 -7.53 35.02
CA TYR A 516 -1.81 -8.53 34.33
C TYR A 516 -1.15 -9.03 33.05
N LYS A 517 -0.64 -8.12 32.20
CA LYS A 517 0.06 -8.48 30.94
C LYS A 517 1.33 -9.32 31.17
N ASP A 518 2.05 -9.09 32.27
CA ASP A 518 3.26 -9.84 32.63
C ASP A 518 2.98 -11.20 33.30
N ASN A 519 1.70 -11.64 33.39
CA ASN A 519 1.27 -12.85 34.12
C ASN A 519 1.73 -12.88 35.60
N LYS A 520 1.90 -11.71 36.24
CA LYS A 520 2.34 -11.61 37.66
C LYS A 520 1.19 -11.75 38.66
N LEU A 521 -0.06 -11.79 38.20
CA LEU A 521 -1.27 -11.93 39.01
C LEU A 521 -1.99 -13.21 38.64
N SER A 522 -2.48 -13.93 39.66
CA SER A 522 -3.32 -15.12 39.47
C SER A 522 -4.74 -14.70 39.10
N TYR A 523 -5.18 -15.08 37.90
CA TYR A 523 -6.52 -14.76 37.39
C TYR A 523 -7.64 -15.34 38.26
N ASP A 524 -7.44 -16.55 38.80
CA ASP A 524 -8.42 -17.21 39.68
C ASP A 524 -8.67 -16.47 41.00
N LYS A 525 -7.71 -15.63 41.43
CA LYS A 525 -7.77 -14.92 42.71
C LYS A 525 -8.17 -13.44 42.55
N PHE A 526 -7.84 -12.81 41.43
CA PHE A 526 -7.99 -11.36 41.25
C PHE A 526 -8.84 -10.97 40.03
N GLY A 527 -9.42 -11.94 39.30
CA GLY A 527 -10.09 -11.68 38.02
C GLY A 527 -9.10 -11.24 36.94
N PHE A 528 -9.52 -11.20 35.67
CA PHE A 528 -8.70 -10.66 34.59
C PHE A 528 -9.20 -9.28 34.16
N ILE A 529 -8.49 -8.23 34.55
CA ILE A 529 -8.79 -6.86 34.13
C ILE A 529 -7.91 -6.50 32.95
N ASN A 530 -8.53 -6.13 31.84
CA ASN A 530 -7.85 -5.52 30.70
C ASN A 530 -8.25 -4.06 30.58
N GLY A 531 -7.28 -3.17 30.42
CA GLY A 531 -7.55 -1.77 30.22
C GLY A 531 -6.37 -1.03 29.64
N SER A 532 -6.58 0.24 29.35
CA SER A 532 -5.57 1.12 28.78
C SER A 532 -5.87 2.56 29.17
N THR A 533 -4.81 3.35 29.31
CA THR A 533 -4.94 4.80 29.41
C THR A 533 -5.08 5.40 28.02
N LYS A 534 -5.63 6.61 27.94
CA LYS A 534 -5.74 7.37 26.70
C LYS A 534 -4.36 7.57 26.07
N GLU A 535 -3.34 7.90 26.87
CA GLU A 535 -1.96 8.04 26.38
C GLU A 535 -1.44 6.74 25.76
N GLU A 536 -1.66 5.58 26.40
CA GLU A 536 -1.30 4.28 25.83
C GLU A 536 -2.05 4.00 24.51
N ILE A 537 -3.35 4.30 24.45
CA ILE A 537 -4.16 4.10 23.23
C ILE A 537 -3.63 4.94 22.08
N TYR A 538 -3.34 6.23 22.32
CA TYR A 538 -2.77 7.14 21.33
C TYR A 538 -1.36 6.71 20.90
N ALA A 539 -0.49 6.32 21.85
CA ALA A 539 0.86 5.85 21.55
C ALA A 539 0.85 4.58 20.69
N ASN A 540 0.02 3.59 21.03
CA ASN A 540 -0.11 2.33 20.30
C ASN A 540 -0.64 2.53 18.88
N ASN A 541 -1.65 3.40 18.72
CA ASN A 541 -2.17 3.74 17.41
C ASN A 541 -1.16 4.50 16.57
N LYS A 542 -0.47 5.49 17.14
CA LYS A 542 0.57 6.24 16.45
C LYS A 542 1.71 5.33 15.97
N GLY A 543 2.12 4.36 16.79
CA GLY A 543 3.07 3.32 16.39
C GLY A 543 2.58 2.52 15.17
N SER A 544 1.34 2.04 15.21
CA SER A 544 0.73 1.25 14.12
C SER A 544 0.55 2.05 12.82
N VAL A 545 0.01 3.26 12.92
CA VAL A 545 -0.13 4.21 11.80
C VAL A 545 1.23 4.48 11.16
N THR A 546 2.26 4.66 11.96
CA THR A 546 3.61 4.93 11.46
C THR A 546 4.17 3.75 10.68
N ILE A 547 4.06 2.52 11.20
CA ILE A 547 4.49 1.31 10.50
C ILE A 547 3.81 1.23 9.12
N ILE A 548 2.50 1.44 9.06
CA ILE A 548 1.71 1.32 7.84
C ILE A 548 2.07 2.41 6.82
N LEU A 549 2.07 3.69 7.23
CA LEU A 549 2.43 4.79 6.34
C LEU A 549 3.83 4.65 5.78
N PHE A 550 4.77 4.22 6.63
CA PHE A 550 6.14 4.00 6.23
C PHE A 550 6.25 2.92 5.14
N SER A 551 5.57 1.80 5.33
CA SER A 551 5.48 0.71 4.36
C SER A 551 4.89 1.16 3.03
N VAL A 552 3.79 1.92 3.12
CA VAL A 552 2.99 2.39 1.98
C VAL A 552 3.78 3.38 1.13
N ILE A 553 4.41 4.38 1.77
CA ILE A 553 5.20 5.40 1.07
C ILE A 553 6.38 4.75 0.36
N TYR A 554 7.07 3.81 1.01
CA TYR A 554 8.21 3.13 0.42
C TYR A 554 7.86 2.29 -0.79
N LEU A 555 6.90 1.38 -0.64
CA LEU A 555 6.46 0.54 -1.73
C LEU A 555 5.92 1.39 -2.89
N GLY A 556 5.11 2.41 -2.57
CA GLY A 556 4.59 3.35 -3.56
C GLY A 556 5.69 4.05 -4.37
N ILE A 557 6.67 4.64 -3.70
CA ILE A 557 7.79 5.34 -4.36
C ILE A 557 8.64 4.36 -5.19
N VAL A 558 8.98 3.18 -4.64
CA VAL A 558 9.78 2.17 -5.33
C VAL A 558 9.07 1.70 -6.60
N PHE A 559 7.79 1.34 -6.49
CA PHE A 559 7.00 0.90 -7.64
C PHE A 559 6.88 2.00 -8.69
N LEU A 560 6.59 3.23 -8.27
CA LEU A 560 6.50 4.38 -9.16
C LEU A 560 7.79 4.59 -9.92
N ILE A 561 8.89 4.81 -9.20
CA ILE A 561 10.18 5.11 -9.82
C ILE A 561 10.67 3.95 -10.68
N SER A 562 10.53 2.71 -10.23
CA SER A 562 10.95 1.54 -11.01
C SER A 562 10.14 1.41 -12.30
N SER A 563 8.81 1.61 -12.24
CA SER A 563 7.95 1.59 -13.42
C SER A 563 8.32 2.69 -14.41
N MET A 564 8.61 3.91 -13.93
CA MET A 564 9.05 5.02 -14.77
C MET A 564 10.44 4.79 -15.37
N ALA A 565 11.36 4.20 -14.62
CA ALA A 565 12.69 3.87 -15.11
C ALA A 565 12.64 2.82 -16.23
N VAL A 566 11.84 1.75 -16.07
CA VAL A 566 11.62 0.75 -17.15
C VAL A 566 11.01 1.42 -18.38
N LEU A 567 9.97 2.24 -18.21
CA LEU A 567 9.31 2.96 -19.31
C LEU A 567 10.28 3.88 -20.05
N ALA A 568 11.07 4.67 -19.32
CA ALA A 568 12.05 5.59 -19.90
C ALA A 568 13.15 4.83 -20.65
N LEU A 569 13.69 3.76 -20.05
CA LEU A 569 14.68 2.88 -20.69
C LEU A 569 14.16 2.29 -22.01
N GLN A 570 12.90 1.82 -22.02
CA GLN A 570 12.26 1.30 -23.23
C GLN A 570 12.20 2.35 -24.34
N GLN A 571 11.69 3.54 -24.02
CA GLN A 571 11.54 4.60 -25.01
C GLN A 571 12.88 5.11 -25.53
N LEU A 572 13.90 5.24 -24.67
CA LEU A 572 15.25 5.65 -25.09
C LEU A 572 15.98 4.55 -25.89
N SER A 573 15.70 3.28 -25.60
CA SER A 573 16.19 2.15 -26.39
C SER A 573 15.61 2.19 -27.80
N GLU A 574 14.29 2.29 -27.89
CA GLU A 574 13.57 2.38 -29.14
C GLU A 574 13.99 3.62 -29.95
N ALA A 575 14.33 4.71 -29.27
CA ALA A 575 14.84 5.90 -29.93
C ALA A 575 16.07 5.61 -30.79
N SER A 576 17.01 4.83 -30.22
CA SER A 576 18.25 4.47 -30.88
C SER A 576 18.00 3.54 -32.08
N GLU A 577 17.08 2.58 -31.96
CA GLU A 577 16.71 1.68 -33.07
C GLU A 577 15.92 2.37 -34.18
N SER A 578 15.28 3.49 -33.87
CA SER A 578 14.42 4.22 -34.80
C SER A 578 15.15 5.30 -35.61
N ILE A 579 16.42 5.57 -35.29
CA ILE A 579 17.23 6.62 -35.94
C ILE A 579 17.18 6.49 -37.47
N ASP A 580 17.47 5.30 -37.99
CA ASP A 580 17.55 5.08 -39.45
C ASP A 580 16.18 5.27 -40.13
N ARG A 581 15.09 4.94 -39.44
CA ARG A 581 13.73 5.15 -39.93
C ARG A 581 13.39 6.64 -40.00
N TYR A 582 13.75 7.41 -38.98
CA TYR A 582 13.56 8.86 -38.99
C TYR A 582 14.45 9.57 -40.03
N LYS A 583 15.69 9.10 -40.24
CA LYS A 583 16.55 9.56 -41.34
C LYS A 583 15.92 9.32 -42.71
N ALA A 584 15.33 8.14 -42.92
CA ALA A 584 14.62 7.83 -44.16
C ALA A 584 13.41 8.76 -44.36
N LEU A 585 12.62 9.02 -43.32
CA LEU A 585 11.49 9.98 -43.40
C LEU A 585 11.96 11.39 -43.76
N LYS A 586 13.08 11.85 -43.19
CA LYS A 586 13.66 13.15 -43.53
C LYS A 586 14.09 13.23 -44.99
N LYS A 587 14.68 12.15 -45.53
CA LYS A 587 15.03 12.04 -46.96
C LYS A 587 13.81 12.03 -47.89
N ILE A 588 12.66 11.53 -47.42
CA ILE A 588 11.39 11.50 -48.18
C ILE A 588 10.63 12.85 -48.07
N GLY A 589 11.10 13.79 -47.25
CA GLY A 589 10.55 15.15 -47.15
C GLY A 589 9.85 15.49 -45.83
N ALA A 590 9.92 14.63 -44.81
CA ALA A 590 9.38 14.95 -43.49
C ALA A 590 10.23 16.04 -42.80
N ASN A 591 9.60 17.17 -42.45
CA ASN A 591 10.27 18.24 -41.72
C ASN A 591 10.43 17.91 -40.23
N ASP A 592 11.28 18.68 -39.53
CA ASP A 592 11.58 18.44 -38.12
C ASP A 592 10.34 18.61 -37.21
N LYS A 593 9.35 19.43 -37.61
CA LYS A 593 8.09 19.59 -36.87
C LYS A 593 7.27 18.30 -36.88
N MET A 594 7.16 17.64 -38.03
CA MET A 594 6.49 16.36 -38.19
C MET A 594 7.20 15.26 -37.39
N ILE A 595 8.54 15.22 -37.44
CA ILE A 595 9.35 14.27 -36.66
C ILE A 595 9.15 14.49 -35.16
N ASN A 596 9.27 15.73 -34.67
CA ASN A 596 9.10 16.04 -33.25
C ASN A 596 7.69 15.73 -32.75
N LYS A 597 6.66 15.98 -33.58
CA LYS A 597 5.26 15.61 -33.28
C LYS A 597 5.10 14.08 -33.22
N SER A 598 5.71 13.35 -34.15
CA SER A 598 5.71 11.88 -34.15
C SER A 598 6.33 11.32 -32.87
N ILE A 599 7.51 11.81 -32.49
CA ILE A 599 8.18 11.41 -31.24
C ILE A 599 7.28 11.70 -30.04
N PHE A 600 6.73 12.92 -29.94
CA PHE A 600 5.86 13.31 -28.83
C PHE A 600 4.63 12.39 -28.71
N VAL A 601 3.89 12.19 -29.80
CA VAL A 601 2.68 11.37 -29.81
C VAL A 601 3.00 9.91 -29.48
N GLN A 602 4.10 9.37 -29.99
CA GLN A 602 4.52 8.01 -29.66
C GLN A 602 4.85 7.85 -28.18
N THR A 603 5.68 8.75 -27.62
CA THR A 603 6.04 8.72 -26.21
C THR A 603 4.80 8.91 -25.33
N LEU A 604 3.88 9.81 -25.71
CA LEU A 604 2.66 10.08 -24.96
C LEU A 604 1.76 8.86 -24.90
N ILE A 605 1.45 8.27 -26.06
CA ILE A 605 0.60 7.07 -26.12
C ILE A 605 1.24 5.93 -25.32
N TYR A 606 2.54 5.71 -25.47
CA TYR A 606 3.22 4.61 -24.79
C TYR A 606 3.26 4.77 -23.27
N PHE A 607 3.38 6.01 -22.77
CA PHE A 607 3.27 6.32 -21.34
C PHE A 607 1.82 6.18 -20.86
N SER A 608 0.85 6.76 -21.57
CA SER A 608 -0.55 6.75 -21.16
C SER A 608 -1.19 5.35 -21.13
N LEU A 609 -0.77 4.42 -21.99
CA LEU A 609 -1.36 3.09 -22.09
C LEU A 609 -1.35 2.28 -20.77
N PRO A 610 -0.19 2.03 -20.13
CA PRO A 610 -0.15 1.31 -18.85
C PRO A 610 -0.85 2.08 -17.72
N VAL A 611 -0.77 3.42 -17.69
CA VAL A 611 -1.45 4.24 -16.67
C VAL A 611 -2.96 4.12 -16.78
N SER A 612 -3.49 4.10 -18.01
CA SER A 612 -4.93 4.06 -18.24
C SER A 612 -5.56 2.80 -17.66
N LEU A 613 -4.94 1.64 -17.88
CA LEU A 613 -5.43 0.38 -17.32
C LEU A 613 -5.13 0.29 -15.81
N ALA A 614 -3.95 0.76 -15.37
CA ALA A 614 -3.62 0.83 -13.94
C ALA A 614 -4.66 1.62 -13.15
N PHE A 615 -5.14 2.75 -13.69
CA PHE A 615 -6.18 3.56 -13.08
C PHE A 615 -7.50 2.79 -12.93
N ILE A 616 -7.91 2.02 -13.95
CA ILE A 616 -9.10 1.15 -13.88
C ILE A 616 -8.93 0.10 -12.76
N HIS A 617 -7.78 -0.58 -12.71
CA HIS A 617 -7.49 -1.52 -11.61
C HIS A 617 -7.53 -0.83 -10.25
N SER A 618 -6.97 0.39 -10.14
CA SER A 618 -6.91 1.14 -8.90
C SER A 618 -8.29 1.55 -8.41
N ILE A 619 -9.24 1.91 -9.28
CA ILE A 619 -10.63 2.19 -8.87
C ILE A 619 -11.23 0.98 -8.16
N ILE A 620 -11.08 -0.21 -8.74
CA ILE A 620 -11.61 -1.46 -8.15
C ILE A 620 -10.87 -1.80 -6.86
N GLY A 621 -9.54 -1.71 -6.85
CA GLY A 621 -8.72 -1.99 -5.67
C GLY A 621 -9.00 -1.04 -4.51
N ILE A 622 -9.07 0.27 -4.78
CA ILE A 622 -9.39 1.30 -3.78
C ILE A 622 -10.79 1.05 -3.22
N LYS A 623 -11.78 0.69 -4.04
CA LYS A 623 -13.13 0.36 -3.55
C LYS A 623 -13.09 -0.78 -2.53
N VAL A 624 -12.43 -1.89 -2.85
CA VAL A 624 -12.35 -3.06 -1.97
C VAL A 624 -11.61 -2.74 -0.67
N VAL A 625 -10.50 -2.02 -0.74
CA VAL A 625 -9.74 -1.62 0.46
C VAL A 625 -10.52 -0.57 1.28
N SER A 626 -11.29 0.30 0.63
CA SER A 626 -12.10 1.30 1.34
C SER A 626 -13.23 0.67 2.15
N GLU A 627 -13.80 -0.44 1.69
CA GLU A 627 -14.77 -1.22 2.49
C GLU A 627 -14.11 -1.78 3.77
N PHE A 628 -12.83 -2.14 3.71
CA PHE A 628 -12.06 -2.52 4.91
C PHE A 628 -11.73 -1.32 5.80
N ILE A 629 -11.32 -0.18 5.22
CA ILE A 629 -11.04 1.05 5.98
C ILE A 629 -12.31 1.54 6.71
N ALA A 630 -13.49 1.38 6.09
CA ALA A 630 -14.78 1.76 6.64
C ALA A 630 -15.14 1.05 7.96
N MET A 631 -14.45 -0.05 8.31
CA MET A 631 -14.57 -0.69 9.62
C MET A 631 -13.98 0.17 10.76
N TYR A 632 -13.00 1.03 10.45
CA TYR A 632 -12.35 1.91 11.42
C TYR A 632 -13.05 3.26 11.51
N ASP A 633 -13.18 3.95 10.38
CA ASP A 633 -14.02 5.16 10.25
C ASP A 633 -14.32 5.44 8.77
N LYS A 634 -15.12 6.47 8.47
CA LYS A 634 -15.44 6.89 7.09
C LYS A 634 -14.13 7.21 6.34
N PRO A 635 -13.80 6.45 5.28
CA PRO A 635 -12.57 6.68 4.56
C PRO A 635 -12.66 8.01 3.79
N ASP A 636 -11.71 8.92 4.03
CA ASP A 636 -11.49 10.05 3.14
C ASP A 636 -10.71 9.58 1.91
N ILE A 637 -11.44 9.06 0.92
CA ILE A 637 -10.88 8.58 -0.34
C ILE A 637 -10.56 9.76 -1.26
N GLY A 638 -11.41 10.79 -1.25
CA GLY A 638 -11.29 11.94 -2.15
C GLY A 638 -10.00 12.73 -1.92
N GLY A 639 -9.74 13.11 -0.65
CA GLY A 639 -8.54 13.85 -0.29
C GLY A 639 -7.26 13.05 -0.51
N SER A 640 -7.24 11.78 -0.09
CA SER A 640 -6.07 10.91 -0.20
C SER A 640 -5.72 10.56 -1.66
N SER A 641 -6.73 10.27 -2.48
CA SER A 641 -6.55 10.00 -3.92
C SER A 641 -6.05 11.24 -4.65
N LEU A 642 -6.53 12.44 -4.28
CA LEU A 642 -6.06 13.70 -4.87
C LEU A 642 -4.58 13.96 -4.53
N MET A 643 -4.19 13.80 -3.28
CA MET A 643 -2.79 13.92 -2.84
C MET A 643 -1.89 12.94 -3.60
N THR A 644 -2.33 11.67 -3.70
CA THR A 644 -1.63 10.63 -4.45
C THR A 644 -1.50 10.98 -5.93
N ALA A 645 -2.58 11.50 -6.54
CA ALA A 645 -2.59 11.92 -7.93
C ALA A 645 -1.61 13.07 -8.20
N ILE A 646 -1.48 14.03 -7.28
CA ILE A 646 -0.51 15.13 -7.40
C ILE A 646 0.92 14.60 -7.40
N ILE A 647 1.28 13.77 -6.40
CA ILE A 647 2.63 13.18 -6.29
C ILE A 647 2.93 12.33 -7.55
N PHE A 648 1.96 11.52 -7.97
CA PHE A 648 2.06 10.71 -9.16
C PHE A 648 2.30 11.59 -10.40
N LEU A 649 1.48 12.61 -10.63
CA LEU A 649 1.59 13.50 -11.80
C LEU A 649 2.93 14.23 -11.86
N ILE A 650 3.44 14.74 -10.73
CA ILE A 650 4.73 15.44 -10.68
C ILE A 650 5.85 14.52 -11.18
N ILE A 651 5.94 13.32 -10.61
CA ILE A 651 6.99 12.35 -10.97
C ILE A 651 6.77 11.86 -12.40
N TYR A 652 5.53 11.55 -12.76
CA TYR A 652 5.19 10.98 -14.06
C TYR A 652 5.47 11.96 -15.22
N ILE A 653 5.06 13.23 -15.09
CA ILE A 653 5.32 14.29 -16.06
C ILE A 653 6.82 14.58 -16.16
N GLY A 654 7.54 14.60 -15.03
CA GLY A 654 8.99 14.78 -15.01
C GLY A 654 9.71 13.71 -15.84
N TYR A 655 9.38 12.44 -15.62
CA TYR A 655 9.94 11.33 -16.40
C TYR A 655 9.51 11.34 -17.87
N PHE A 656 8.25 11.69 -18.15
CA PHE A 656 7.77 11.84 -19.52
C PHE A 656 8.57 12.92 -20.27
N TYR A 657 8.78 14.08 -19.66
CA TYR A 657 9.54 15.18 -20.25
C TYR A 657 11.01 14.81 -20.47
N ALA A 658 11.66 14.20 -19.47
CA ALA A 658 13.03 13.70 -19.58
C ALA A 658 13.17 12.66 -20.70
N THR A 659 12.20 11.75 -20.82
CA THR A 659 12.19 10.71 -21.85
C THR A 659 11.96 11.30 -23.24
N TYR A 660 10.99 12.20 -23.39
CA TYR A 660 10.70 12.88 -24.65
C TYR A 660 11.90 13.68 -25.16
N THR A 661 12.52 14.47 -24.28
CA THR A 661 13.71 15.27 -24.63
C THR A 661 14.91 14.38 -24.95
N GLY A 662 15.11 13.29 -24.18
CA GLY A 662 16.13 12.29 -24.47
C GLY A 662 15.94 11.61 -25.83
N TYR A 663 14.71 11.18 -26.14
CA TYR A 663 14.36 10.60 -27.45
C TYR A 663 14.67 11.60 -28.57
N LYS A 664 14.15 12.83 -28.45
CA LYS A 664 14.36 13.90 -29.43
C LYS A 664 15.85 14.17 -29.68
N ASN A 665 16.66 14.21 -28.61
CA ASN A 665 18.10 14.46 -28.73
C ASN A 665 18.83 13.31 -29.43
N ILE A 666 18.46 12.05 -29.16
CA ILE A 666 19.03 10.87 -29.84
C ILE A 666 18.74 10.92 -31.34
N VAL A 667 17.51 11.27 -31.74
CA VAL A 667 17.13 11.35 -33.15
C VAL A 667 17.80 12.54 -33.85
N LYS A 668 17.99 13.67 -33.16
CA LYS A 668 18.65 14.87 -33.72
C LYS A 668 20.17 14.76 -33.84
N SER A 669 20.83 14.04 -32.94
CA SER A 669 22.29 13.91 -32.91
C SER A 669 22.84 12.91 -33.94
N SER A 670 21.95 12.31 -34.73
CA SER A 670 22.24 11.24 -35.69
C SER A 670 22.12 11.73 -37.12
#